data_AF-A0A847FPZ0-F1
#
_entry.id   AF-A0A847FPZ0-F1
#
_cell.length_a   1.000
_cell.length_b   1.000
_cell.length_c   1.000
_cell.angle_alpha   90.00
_cell.angle_beta   90.00
_cell.angle_gamma   90.00
#
_symmetry.space_group_name_H-M   'P 1'
#
loop_
_entity.id
_entity.type
_entity.pdbx_description
1 polymer ?
#
loop_
_entity_poly.entity_id
_entity_poly.type
_entity_poly.pdbx_seq_one_letter_code
_entity_poly.pdbx_strand_id
1 'polypeptide(L)'
;MKKLAFVLIAVALLLLPLAARWLYHYDLGAGSRRPAIAQPDLSQVVEPALAARDFQDEPGAATPGIVVVDQAHDNRVRTSELAVLQARLATRGQSLEPLADAAKLGDCLRYARALIIASPGTPWKAGEIEEVARFVEKGGRLLLITDPSRYDVLYDEWGSFSALDADAAHINDLAARFGLFFQSDYLYNTLDNEGNYRHIRLTDFASHPLTEGLEQVVLPGTHSIASAEEGALVWAGGETRSSSSERTGSLTVAALAAGGQVLGLGDLSFLQEPYNTLYDNDRFIANIADLLAGAERRYELEDFPFFFDDEVDLVYAGEPLLKADVISAASDLQDLLGERGLRPALRAEEDGGRDTVLLGLFERAGEAGPYLSDLGVSLVVSPTGEMEEDGEERAAEDDGEDAEPAVDRIEIEGVGQIPARGSALLALQEEGDRQVLLILAGGEETLGSLVERLAAGDLEGCLFGQDGELALCPVEEAETPDEREEPPEAGEEPASPEGEEEPAVPGGEEPPAGAGASIMVISLDTGEGRYDSMTGVDDFQRILEEHFAVTTWSKAEDGTPQVADLRDHDLVIWTAGDFPDAFGEAESGLLFALMLEEIPVLVSGAYIGSADEQAVQRDLQVEDASHPLAQGFGAGEVIPFVEAPSGSEYEIDVLTDLADDETDVVLVRGPGSEASGVPSLAVMSDAVSNTRVVFAGFPIYLLPEPAKSRLVLNTVSWMLSPGQG
;
A
#
# COMPACT_ATOMS: atom_id res chain seq x y z
N MET A 1 5.93 -61.77 39.52
CA MET A 1 5.73 -61.05 40.80
C MET A 1 6.70 -59.88 41.00
N LYS A 2 8.03 -60.05 40.91
CA LYS A 2 8.99 -58.94 41.13
C LYS A 2 8.90 -57.76 40.14
N LYS A 3 8.65 -58.01 38.85
CA LYS A 3 8.49 -56.94 37.84
C LYS A 3 7.23 -56.10 38.05
N LEU A 4 6.12 -56.74 38.44
CA LEU A 4 4.86 -56.05 38.76
C LEU A 4 5.01 -55.13 39.97
N ALA A 5 5.76 -55.57 40.99
CA ALA A 5 6.05 -54.74 42.17
C ALA A 5 6.88 -53.50 41.82
N PHE A 6 7.86 -53.62 40.92
CA PHE A 6 8.66 -52.47 40.46
C PHE A 6 7.82 -51.46 39.67
N VAL A 7 6.95 -51.93 38.78
CA VAL A 7 6.03 -51.05 38.03
C VAL A 7 5.07 -50.33 38.98
N LEU A 8 4.51 -51.03 39.96
CA LEU A 8 3.62 -50.42 40.95
C LEU A 8 4.34 -49.39 41.82
N ILE A 9 5.59 -49.63 42.20
CA ILE A 9 6.40 -48.65 42.95
C ILE A 9 6.71 -47.43 42.08
N ALA A 10 7.06 -47.61 40.81
CA ALA A 10 7.32 -46.51 39.89
C ALA A 10 6.05 -45.66 39.66
N VAL A 11 4.91 -46.30 39.43
CA VAL A 11 3.61 -45.61 39.30
C VAL A 11 3.23 -44.91 40.60
N ALA A 12 3.44 -45.54 41.76
CA ALA A 12 3.18 -44.89 43.05
C ALA A 12 4.08 -43.67 43.25
N LEU A 13 5.37 -43.75 42.93
CA LEU A 13 6.31 -42.62 43.01
C LEU A 13 5.98 -41.50 42.01
N LEU A 14 5.39 -41.82 40.87
CA LEU A 14 4.90 -40.84 39.91
C LEU A 14 3.62 -40.14 40.39
N LEU A 15 2.67 -40.91 40.96
CA LEU A 15 1.36 -40.40 41.36
C LEU A 15 1.36 -39.74 42.74
N LEU A 16 2.29 -40.09 43.64
CA LEU A 16 2.35 -39.53 45.00
C LEU A 16 2.56 -38.00 45.01
N PRO A 17 3.52 -37.44 44.23
CA PRO A 17 3.71 -35.99 44.15
C PRO A 17 2.47 -35.29 43.56
N LEU A 18 1.85 -35.87 42.54
CA LEU A 18 0.61 -35.35 41.94
C LEU A 18 -0.54 -35.33 42.94
N ALA A 19 -0.73 -36.42 43.69
CA ALA A 19 -1.75 -36.52 44.73
C ALA A 19 -1.46 -35.58 45.91
N ALA A 20 -0.19 -35.45 46.31
CA ALA A 20 0.22 -34.52 47.36
C ALA A 20 0.02 -33.06 46.95
N ARG A 21 0.39 -32.69 45.72
CA ARG A 21 0.15 -31.36 45.14
C ARG A 21 -1.35 -31.08 44.99
N TRP A 22 -2.13 -32.07 44.56
CA TRP A 22 -3.58 -31.96 44.47
C TRP A 22 -4.20 -31.76 45.86
N LEU A 23 -3.78 -32.51 46.89
CA LEU A 23 -4.25 -32.31 48.27
C LEU A 23 -3.78 -30.99 48.89
N TYR A 24 -2.63 -30.47 48.48
CA TYR A 24 -2.11 -29.17 48.93
C TYR A 24 -2.89 -28.00 48.33
N HIS A 25 -3.23 -28.05 47.04
CA HIS A 25 -4.03 -27.02 46.36
C HIS A 25 -5.53 -27.14 46.60
N TYR A 26 -6.02 -28.37 46.70
CA TYR A 26 -7.43 -28.70 46.91
C TYR A 26 -7.57 -29.35 48.29
N ASP A 27 -7.49 -28.51 49.32
CA ASP A 27 -7.68 -28.93 50.70
C ASP A 27 -9.10 -29.51 50.89
N LEU A 28 -9.20 -30.84 50.89
CA LEU A 28 -10.46 -31.58 51.06
C LEU A 28 -11.08 -31.41 52.47
N GLY A 29 -10.33 -30.85 53.42
CA GLY A 29 -10.77 -30.60 54.81
C GLY A 29 -11.04 -29.13 55.12
N ALA A 30 -10.44 -28.19 54.39
CA ALA A 30 -10.79 -26.78 54.43
C ALA A 30 -11.87 -26.46 53.39
N GLY A 31 -13.07 -27.00 53.62
CA GLY A 31 -14.28 -26.38 53.08
C GLY A 31 -14.20 -24.88 53.40
N SER A 32 -14.14 -24.08 52.34
CA SER A 32 -13.93 -22.63 52.29
C SER A 32 -14.31 -21.89 53.58
N ARG A 33 -13.41 -21.82 54.57
CA ARG A 33 -13.49 -20.80 55.63
C ARG A 33 -12.96 -19.48 55.07
N ARG A 34 -13.48 -19.06 53.92
CA ARG A 34 -13.46 -17.64 53.60
C ARG A 34 -14.37 -17.02 54.65
N PRO A 35 -13.91 -16.06 55.47
CA PRO A 35 -14.84 -15.32 56.31
C PRO A 35 -15.97 -14.85 55.41
N ALA A 36 -17.23 -15.00 55.85
CA ALA A 36 -18.35 -14.48 55.10
C ALA A 36 -18.07 -13.00 54.85
N ILE A 37 -17.81 -12.64 53.59
CA ILE A 37 -17.60 -11.25 53.22
C ILE A 37 -18.93 -10.59 53.56
N ALA A 38 -18.90 -9.62 54.47
CA ALA A 38 -20.08 -8.85 54.81
C ALA A 38 -20.60 -8.24 53.50
N GLN A 39 -21.72 -8.74 53.00
CA GLN A 39 -22.33 -8.17 51.81
C GLN A 39 -22.83 -6.78 52.20
N PRO A 40 -22.47 -5.73 51.43
CA PRO A 40 -23.05 -4.43 51.65
C PRO A 40 -24.58 -4.55 51.57
N ASP A 41 -25.28 -3.81 52.43
CA ASP A 41 -26.73 -3.78 52.40
C ASP A 41 -27.17 -3.07 51.11
N LEU A 42 -27.50 -3.86 50.09
CA LEU A 42 -27.89 -3.35 48.77
C LEU A 42 -29.17 -2.50 48.83
N SER A 43 -29.97 -2.60 49.90
CA SER A 43 -31.12 -1.72 50.10
C SER A 43 -30.74 -0.26 50.40
N GLN A 44 -29.47 -0.02 50.73
CA GLN A 44 -28.91 1.31 50.94
C GLN A 44 -28.23 1.88 49.69
N VAL A 45 -28.05 1.05 48.64
CA VAL A 45 -27.53 1.51 47.35
C VAL A 45 -28.70 2.10 46.57
N VAL A 46 -28.78 3.43 46.54
CA VAL A 46 -29.68 4.16 45.64
C VAL A 46 -28.93 4.33 44.33
N GLU A 47 -29.39 3.66 43.28
CA GLU A 47 -28.87 3.89 41.93
C GLU A 47 -29.29 5.30 41.47
N PRO A 48 -28.34 6.20 41.16
CA PRO A 48 -28.69 7.52 40.65
C PRO A 48 -29.34 7.36 39.27
N ALA A 49 -30.47 8.03 39.07
CA ALA A 49 -31.10 8.08 37.75
C ALA A 49 -30.21 8.90 36.81
N LEU A 50 -29.93 8.34 35.62
CA LEU A 50 -29.21 9.03 34.56
C LEU A 50 -29.98 10.30 34.16
N ALA A 51 -29.25 11.41 34.04
CA ALA A 51 -29.80 12.70 33.60
C ALA A 51 -30.02 12.77 32.09
N ALA A 52 -30.89 11.88 31.58
CA ALA A 52 -31.28 11.86 30.18
C ALA A 52 -32.04 13.14 29.78
N ARG A 53 -31.72 13.70 28.60
CA ARG A 53 -32.40 14.83 27.98
C ARG A 53 -33.01 14.39 26.64
N ASP A 54 -34.17 14.92 26.32
CA ASP A 54 -34.74 14.80 24.98
C ASP A 54 -33.97 15.75 24.04
N PHE A 55 -33.59 15.25 22.88
CA PHE A 55 -32.96 16.04 21.82
C PHE A 55 -33.70 15.84 20.50
N GLN A 56 -33.95 16.94 19.79
CA GLN A 56 -34.47 16.92 18.42
C GLN A 56 -33.37 17.43 17.50
N ASP A 57 -32.94 16.58 16.57
CA ASP A 57 -31.96 16.94 15.57
C ASP A 57 -32.60 17.85 14.50
N GLU A 58 -31.87 18.89 14.12
CA GLU A 58 -32.28 19.87 13.10
C GLU A 58 -31.19 19.90 12.02
N PRO A 59 -31.13 18.87 11.14
CA PRO A 59 -30.08 18.77 10.13
C PRO A 59 -30.22 19.87 9.08
N GLY A 60 -29.08 20.27 8.51
CA GLY A 60 -29.02 21.17 7.36
C GLY A 60 -29.51 20.53 6.05
N ALA A 61 -29.06 21.07 4.92
CA ALA A 61 -29.32 20.45 3.62
C ALA A 61 -28.68 19.05 3.56
N ALA A 62 -29.42 18.08 3.01
CA ALA A 62 -28.90 16.74 2.79
C ALA A 62 -28.16 16.68 1.46
N THR A 63 -26.89 16.31 1.52
CA THR A 63 -26.06 16.08 0.34
C THR A 63 -25.73 14.59 0.30
N PRO A 64 -26.00 13.88 -0.81
CA PRO A 64 -25.61 12.49 -0.95
C PRO A 64 -24.10 12.30 -0.76
N GLY A 65 -23.71 11.21 -0.09
CA GLY A 65 -22.32 10.86 0.08
C GLY A 65 -22.11 9.59 0.89
N ILE A 66 -20.89 9.06 0.82
CA ILE A 66 -20.50 7.86 1.56
C ILE A 66 -19.51 8.25 2.65
N VAL A 67 -19.73 7.72 3.84
CA VAL A 67 -18.79 7.76 4.95
C VAL A 67 -18.30 6.34 5.19
N VAL A 68 -17.02 6.12 4.98
CA VAL A 68 -16.38 4.82 5.14
C VAL A 68 -16.11 4.58 6.63
N VAL A 69 -16.36 3.36 7.08
CA VAL A 69 -16.09 2.92 8.46
C VAL A 69 -15.08 1.79 8.40
N ASP A 70 -13.93 2.00 9.03
CA ASP A 70 -12.89 0.99 9.13
C ASP A 70 -13.37 -0.23 9.94
N GLN A 71 -13.26 -1.40 9.31
CA GLN A 71 -13.44 -2.73 9.90
C GLN A 71 -12.33 -3.69 9.46
N ALA A 72 -11.26 -3.18 8.83
CA ALA A 72 -10.18 -3.97 8.27
C ALA A 72 -9.05 -4.21 9.29
N HIS A 73 -8.97 -3.36 10.33
CA HIS A 73 -7.86 -3.35 11.28
C HIS A 73 -8.23 -3.97 12.64
N ASP A 74 -8.98 -5.08 12.62
CA ASP A 74 -9.54 -5.76 13.80
C ASP A 74 -10.22 -4.79 14.78
N ASN A 75 -11.01 -3.86 14.22
CA ASN A 75 -11.64 -2.81 15.00
C ASN A 75 -12.57 -3.41 16.07
N ARG A 76 -12.34 -3.04 17.33
CA ARG A 76 -13.06 -3.57 18.50
C ARG A 76 -14.43 -2.91 18.71
N VAL A 77 -15.08 -2.54 17.62
CA VAL A 77 -16.37 -1.85 17.56
C VAL A 77 -17.33 -2.60 16.62
N ARG A 78 -18.59 -2.68 17.01
CA ARG A 78 -19.65 -3.18 16.14
C ARG A 78 -20.36 -2.02 15.45
N THR A 79 -20.80 -2.20 14.20
CA THR A 79 -21.57 -1.17 13.48
C THR A 79 -22.82 -0.71 14.26
N SER A 80 -23.44 -1.59 15.05
CA SER A 80 -24.57 -1.24 15.91
C SER A 80 -24.24 -0.23 17.00
N GLU A 81 -22.99 -0.13 17.42
CA GLU A 81 -22.53 0.85 18.41
C GLU A 81 -22.41 2.26 17.80
N LEU A 82 -22.36 2.37 16.48
CA LEU A 82 -22.40 3.63 15.75
C LEU A 82 -23.83 4.02 15.31
N ALA A 83 -24.87 3.30 15.74
CA ALA A 83 -26.23 3.45 15.21
C ALA A 83 -26.81 4.86 15.41
N VAL A 84 -26.50 5.54 16.52
CA VAL A 84 -26.95 6.93 16.76
C VAL A 84 -26.29 7.87 15.75
N LEU A 85 -24.97 7.79 15.59
CA LEU A 85 -24.24 8.59 14.61
C LEU A 85 -24.70 8.28 13.18
N GLN A 86 -24.90 7.01 12.85
CA GLN A 86 -25.44 6.57 11.56
C GLN A 86 -26.81 7.20 11.27
N ALA A 87 -27.71 7.24 12.26
CA ALA A 87 -29.03 7.85 12.09
C ALA A 87 -28.92 9.36 11.80
N ARG A 88 -28.00 10.07 12.47
CA ARG A 88 -27.76 11.51 12.25
C ARG A 88 -27.13 11.78 10.87
N LEU A 89 -26.19 10.94 10.45
CA LEU A 89 -25.58 10.98 9.12
C LEU A 89 -26.60 10.71 8.01
N ALA A 90 -27.47 9.72 8.19
CA ALA A 90 -28.53 9.40 7.23
C ALA A 90 -29.49 10.59 7.00
N THR A 91 -29.81 11.36 8.05
CA THR A 91 -30.63 12.58 7.89
C THR A 91 -29.92 13.70 7.14
N ARG A 92 -28.59 13.63 6.99
CA ARG A 92 -27.74 14.55 6.22
C ARG A 92 -27.40 14.01 4.82
N GLY A 93 -28.04 12.91 4.41
CA GLY A 93 -27.83 12.28 3.09
C GLY A 93 -26.62 11.34 3.01
N GLN A 94 -25.97 11.05 4.14
CA GLN A 94 -24.78 10.21 4.17
C GLN A 94 -25.12 8.74 4.46
N SER A 95 -24.52 7.81 3.72
CA SER A 95 -24.56 6.37 4.01
C SER A 95 -23.25 5.88 4.62
N LEU A 96 -23.33 4.97 5.58
CA LEU A 96 -22.14 4.28 6.11
C LEU A 96 -21.82 3.05 5.27
N GLU A 97 -20.54 2.91 4.91
CA GLU A 97 -20.02 1.75 4.20
C GLU A 97 -18.86 1.12 4.99
N PRO A 98 -18.92 -0.18 5.35
CA PRO A 98 -17.83 -0.83 6.07
C PRO A 98 -16.69 -1.21 5.12
N LEU A 99 -15.47 -0.81 5.46
CA LEU A 99 -14.24 -1.27 4.84
C LEU A 99 -13.76 -2.53 5.57
N ALA A 100 -13.98 -3.70 4.98
CA ALA A 100 -13.62 -4.98 5.59
C ALA A 100 -12.24 -5.51 5.16
N ASP A 101 -11.65 -4.91 4.12
CA ASP A 101 -10.39 -5.34 3.51
C ASP A 101 -9.50 -4.12 3.31
N ALA A 102 -8.34 -4.09 3.98
CA ALA A 102 -7.44 -2.94 3.97
C ALA A 102 -6.87 -2.69 2.57
N ALA A 103 -6.76 -3.72 1.72
CA ALA A 103 -6.31 -3.57 0.33
C ALA A 103 -7.24 -2.69 -0.53
N LYS A 104 -8.48 -2.46 -0.07
CA LYS A 104 -9.48 -1.61 -0.76
C LYS A 104 -9.55 -0.19 -0.20
N LEU A 105 -8.69 0.16 0.76
CA LEU A 105 -8.73 1.46 1.42
C LEU A 105 -8.64 2.60 0.39
N GLY A 106 -7.60 2.60 -0.44
CA GLY A 106 -7.42 3.59 -1.51
C GLY A 106 -8.65 3.74 -2.40
N ASP A 107 -9.20 2.65 -2.90
CA ASP A 107 -10.40 2.66 -3.77
C ASP A 107 -11.62 3.27 -3.06
N CYS A 108 -11.85 2.90 -1.80
CA CYS A 108 -12.94 3.44 -1.00
C CYS A 108 -12.77 4.95 -0.73
N LEU A 109 -11.53 5.41 -0.53
CA LEU A 109 -11.24 6.81 -0.23
C LEU A 109 -11.43 7.74 -1.43
N ARG A 110 -11.39 7.23 -2.67
CA ARG A 110 -11.65 8.03 -3.90
C ARG A 110 -13.03 8.69 -3.87
N TYR A 111 -14.06 7.98 -3.40
CA TYR A 111 -15.44 8.48 -3.33
C TYR A 111 -15.94 8.86 -1.93
N ALA A 112 -15.20 8.50 -0.88
CA ALA A 112 -15.59 8.80 0.49
C ALA A 112 -15.60 10.32 0.76
N ARG A 113 -16.59 10.79 1.52
CA ARG A 113 -16.60 12.12 2.12
C ARG A 113 -15.86 12.14 3.46
N ALA A 114 -16.00 11.06 4.22
CA ALA A 114 -15.35 10.91 5.51
C ALA A 114 -14.92 9.47 5.76
N LEU A 115 -13.90 9.30 6.60
CA LEU A 115 -13.44 8.03 7.13
C LEU A 115 -13.61 8.02 8.66
N ILE A 116 -14.21 6.96 9.21
CA ILE A 116 -14.35 6.72 10.65
C ILE A 116 -13.48 5.53 11.03
N ILE A 117 -12.52 5.74 11.91
CA ILE A 117 -11.69 4.70 12.53
C ILE A 117 -11.99 4.71 14.01
N ALA A 118 -12.53 3.60 14.51
CA ALA A 118 -12.89 3.44 15.90
C ALA A 118 -12.25 2.18 16.48
N SER A 119 -11.45 2.38 17.55
CA SER A 119 -10.78 1.36 18.34
C SER A 119 -10.11 0.24 17.52
N PRO A 120 -9.13 0.55 16.65
CA PRO A 120 -8.40 -0.46 15.89
C PRO A 120 -7.64 -1.43 16.82
N GLY A 121 -7.48 -2.67 16.37
CA GLY A 121 -6.79 -3.76 17.06
C GLY A 121 -5.49 -4.20 16.41
N THR A 122 -5.20 -3.76 15.18
CA THR A 122 -3.95 -4.05 14.47
C THR A 122 -3.22 -2.78 14.05
N PRO A 123 -1.88 -2.82 13.93
CA PRO A 123 -1.09 -1.70 13.45
C PRO A 123 -1.45 -1.28 12.02
N TRP A 124 -1.23 0.01 11.71
CA TRP A 124 -1.40 0.57 10.37
C TRP A 124 -0.09 0.49 9.57
N LYS A 125 -0.17 0.18 8.28
CA LYS A 125 0.97 0.17 7.36
C LYS A 125 1.29 1.58 6.86
N ALA A 126 2.54 1.81 6.47
CA ALA A 126 2.98 3.11 5.95
C ALA A 126 2.20 3.57 4.71
N GLY A 127 1.90 2.65 3.78
CA GLY A 127 1.08 2.95 2.59
C GLY A 127 -0.33 3.41 2.95
N GLU A 128 -1.00 2.68 3.87
CA GLU A 128 -2.34 3.01 4.36
C GLU A 128 -2.37 4.39 5.04
N ILE A 129 -1.33 4.72 5.82
CA ILE A 129 -1.19 6.04 6.47
C ILE A 129 -1.11 7.16 5.43
N GLU A 130 -0.33 6.99 4.36
CA GLU A 130 -0.21 8.01 3.32
C GLU A 130 -1.47 8.12 2.44
N GLU A 131 -2.19 7.02 2.20
CA GLU A 131 -3.50 7.07 1.56
C GLU A 131 -4.50 7.93 2.36
N VAL A 132 -4.56 7.72 3.68
CA VAL A 132 -5.43 8.52 4.56
C VAL A 132 -4.94 9.96 4.66
N ALA A 133 -3.63 10.20 4.68
CA ALA A 133 -3.07 11.55 4.68
C ALA A 133 -3.46 12.32 3.40
N ARG A 134 -3.29 11.70 2.23
CA ARG A 134 -3.70 12.27 0.93
C ARG A 134 -5.20 12.54 0.91
N PHE A 135 -6.01 11.60 1.39
CA PHE A 135 -7.46 11.77 1.52
C PHE A 135 -7.85 13.02 2.34
N VAL A 136 -7.18 13.24 3.48
CA VAL A 136 -7.37 14.43 4.32
C VAL A 136 -6.91 15.70 3.60
N GLU A 137 -5.75 15.67 2.93
CA GLU A 137 -5.22 16.81 2.14
C GLU A 137 -6.15 17.19 0.97
N LYS A 138 -6.86 16.22 0.40
CA LYS A 138 -7.94 16.41 -0.59
C LYS A 138 -9.26 16.90 0.03
N GLY A 139 -9.31 17.20 1.33
CA GLY A 139 -10.49 17.75 1.99
C GLY A 139 -11.41 16.72 2.66
N GLY A 140 -11.03 15.45 2.65
CA GLY A 140 -11.74 14.39 3.35
C GLY A 140 -11.75 14.62 4.87
N ARG A 141 -12.83 14.18 5.53
CA ARG A 141 -12.95 14.27 6.99
C ARG A 141 -12.51 12.97 7.63
N LEU A 142 -11.71 13.04 8.70
CA LEU A 142 -11.25 11.87 9.44
C LEU A 142 -11.74 11.92 10.88
N LEU A 143 -12.42 10.88 11.32
CA LEU A 143 -12.84 10.70 12.71
C LEU A 143 -12.06 9.53 13.33
N LEU A 144 -11.23 9.85 14.32
CA LEU A 144 -10.46 8.89 15.11
C LEU A 144 -11.10 8.75 16.49
N ILE A 145 -11.51 7.54 16.86
CA ILE A 145 -12.18 7.28 18.14
C ILE A 145 -11.44 6.16 18.87
N THR A 146 -11.10 6.39 20.14
CA THR A 146 -10.67 5.33 21.06
C THR A 146 -11.64 5.19 22.22
N ASP A 147 -11.51 4.11 22.98
CA ASP A 147 -12.26 3.91 24.21
C ASP A 147 -11.45 3.00 25.15
N PRO A 148 -11.11 3.45 26.38
CA PRO A 148 -10.35 2.68 27.36
C PRO A 148 -10.95 1.34 27.79
N SER A 149 -12.19 1.04 27.41
CA SER A 149 -12.79 -0.28 27.59
C SER A 149 -12.49 -1.27 26.44
N ARG A 150 -11.84 -0.81 25.37
CA ARG A 150 -11.50 -1.58 24.17
C ARG A 150 -10.04 -1.98 24.19
N TYR A 151 -9.82 -3.22 24.60
CA TYR A 151 -8.49 -3.81 24.66
C TYR A 151 -8.60 -5.32 24.52
N ASP A 152 -7.52 -5.94 24.05
CA ASP A 152 -7.34 -7.38 24.17
C ASP A 152 -6.44 -7.74 25.35
N VAL A 153 -6.61 -8.98 25.83
CA VAL A 153 -5.79 -9.52 26.90
C VAL A 153 -4.80 -10.49 26.28
N LEU A 154 -3.52 -10.12 26.33
CA LEU A 154 -2.44 -10.96 25.82
C LEU A 154 -2.02 -11.96 26.88
N TYR A 155 -1.82 -13.21 26.45
CA TYR A 155 -1.32 -14.30 27.28
C TYR A 155 0.02 -14.79 26.72
N ASP A 156 0.92 -15.20 27.59
CA ASP A 156 2.17 -15.85 27.20
C ASP A 156 1.96 -17.30 26.76
N GLU A 157 3.03 -17.98 26.31
CA GLU A 157 3.00 -19.37 25.86
C GLU A 157 2.54 -20.38 26.94
N TRP A 158 2.53 -19.97 28.21
CA TRP A 158 2.04 -20.78 29.33
C TRP A 158 0.61 -20.43 29.75
N GLY A 159 -0.07 -19.53 29.02
CA GLY A 159 -1.42 -19.06 29.31
C GLY A 159 -1.52 -18.13 30.51
N SER A 160 -0.40 -17.52 30.93
CA SER A 160 -0.38 -16.49 31.97
C SER A 160 -0.63 -15.12 31.36
N PHE A 161 -1.30 -14.24 32.10
CA PHE A 161 -1.48 -12.86 31.70
C PHE A 161 -0.12 -12.20 31.41
N SER A 162 0.02 -11.62 30.22
CA SER A 162 1.23 -10.92 29.78
C SER A 162 1.01 -9.40 29.82
N ALA A 163 0.04 -8.91 29.04
CA ALA A 163 -0.23 -7.49 28.90
C ALA A 163 -1.68 -7.23 28.45
N LEU A 164 -2.07 -5.95 28.47
CA LEU A 164 -3.26 -5.47 27.77
C LEU A 164 -2.80 -4.83 26.47
N ASP A 165 -3.48 -5.17 25.38
CA ASP A 165 -3.30 -4.53 24.09
C ASP A 165 -4.40 -3.50 23.90
N ALA A 166 -4.08 -2.23 24.18
CA ALA A 166 -5.06 -1.14 24.14
C ALA A 166 -5.21 -0.59 22.72
N ASP A 167 -6.44 -0.22 22.34
CA ASP A 167 -6.72 0.39 21.03
C ASP A 167 -5.92 1.67 20.75
N ALA A 168 -5.62 2.44 21.80
CA ALA A 168 -4.78 3.64 21.71
C ALA A 168 -3.38 3.36 21.15
N ALA A 169 -2.84 2.13 21.31
CA ALA A 169 -1.55 1.79 20.72
C ALA A 169 -1.61 1.80 19.19
N HIS A 170 -2.65 1.18 18.62
CA HIS A 170 -2.83 1.01 17.18
C HIS A 170 -3.33 2.27 16.49
N ILE A 171 -4.24 3.03 17.12
CA ILE A 171 -4.73 4.28 16.50
C ILE A 171 -3.62 5.32 16.37
N ASN A 172 -2.62 5.27 17.25
CA ASN A 172 -1.55 6.26 17.31
C ASN A 172 -0.59 6.17 16.12
N ASP A 173 -0.50 5.01 15.46
CA ASP A 173 0.27 4.85 14.21
C ASP A 173 -0.20 5.88 13.17
N LEU A 174 -1.52 6.01 13.01
CA LEU A 174 -2.14 6.99 12.12
C LEU A 174 -2.28 8.38 12.76
N ALA A 175 -2.72 8.47 14.01
CA ALA A 175 -3.01 9.76 14.66
C ALA A 175 -1.77 10.67 14.76
N ALA A 176 -0.59 10.07 14.94
CA ALA A 176 0.67 10.80 15.04
C ALA A 176 1.02 11.57 13.76
N ARG A 177 0.63 11.07 12.58
CA ARG A 177 0.80 11.76 11.28
C ARG A 177 0.11 13.12 11.24
N PHE A 178 -0.95 13.30 12.05
CA PHE A 178 -1.71 14.53 12.17
C PHE A 178 -1.39 15.33 13.45
N GLY A 179 -0.42 14.87 14.26
CA GLY A 179 -0.04 15.53 15.51
C GLY A 179 -1.00 15.29 16.68
N LEU A 180 -1.78 14.20 16.63
CA LEU A 180 -2.60 13.71 17.74
C LEU A 180 -1.95 12.49 18.38
N PHE A 181 -2.07 12.35 19.69
CA PHE A 181 -1.57 11.17 20.39
C PHE A 181 -2.47 10.80 21.57
N PHE A 182 -3.14 9.66 21.47
CA PHE A 182 -4.03 9.11 22.48
C PHE A 182 -3.22 8.43 23.58
N GLN A 183 -3.43 8.83 24.84
CA GLN A 183 -2.77 8.22 25.98
C GLN A 183 -3.45 6.90 26.34
N SER A 184 -2.68 5.84 26.65
CA SER A 184 -3.24 4.58 27.18
C SER A 184 -3.66 4.72 28.66
N ASP A 185 -4.58 5.64 28.96
CA ASP A 185 -5.14 5.90 30.28
C ASP A 185 -6.67 5.80 30.31
N TYR A 186 -7.29 6.02 31.45
CA TYR A 186 -8.68 6.43 31.50
C TYR A 186 -8.82 7.59 32.46
N LEU A 187 -9.68 8.53 32.11
CA LEU A 187 -9.97 9.65 32.97
C LEU A 187 -11.05 9.30 33.99
N TYR A 188 -10.87 9.82 35.21
CA TYR A 188 -11.79 9.58 36.30
C TYR A 188 -11.89 10.77 37.25
N ASN A 189 -13.06 10.93 37.86
CA ASN A 189 -13.33 11.93 38.87
C ASN A 189 -14.21 11.33 39.97
N THR A 190 -13.69 11.26 41.19
CA THR A 190 -14.40 10.63 42.33
C THR A 190 -15.36 11.58 43.06
N LEU A 191 -15.32 12.87 42.73
CA LEU A 191 -16.10 13.92 43.40
C LEU A 191 -17.21 14.49 42.52
N ASP A 192 -16.92 14.73 41.24
CA ASP A 192 -17.84 15.28 40.26
C ASP A 192 -17.96 14.35 39.05
N ASN A 193 -19.00 13.51 39.07
CA ASN A 193 -19.27 12.51 38.04
C ASN A 193 -20.78 12.24 37.90
N GLU A 194 -21.17 11.58 36.80
CA GLU A 194 -22.54 11.13 36.54
C GLU A 194 -22.75 9.70 37.06
N GLY A 195 -22.78 9.56 38.38
CA GLY A 195 -23.11 8.30 39.08
C GLY A 195 -22.03 7.22 39.07
N ASN A 196 -21.06 7.32 38.15
CA ASN A 196 -19.87 6.48 38.08
C ASN A 196 -18.63 7.37 37.95
N TYR A 197 -17.60 7.11 38.75
CA TYR A 197 -16.36 7.90 38.76
C TYR A 197 -15.65 8.01 37.40
N ARG A 198 -15.93 7.13 36.43
CA ARG A 198 -15.42 7.22 35.05
C ARG A 198 -16.28 8.08 34.12
N HIS A 199 -17.54 8.36 34.49
CA HIS A 199 -18.44 9.23 33.73
C HIS A 199 -18.16 10.68 34.09
N ILE A 200 -17.11 11.24 33.49
CA ILE A 200 -16.64 12.59 33.80
C ILE A 200 -17.53 13.64 33.14
N ARG A 201 -17.77 14.74 33.84
CA ARG A 201 -18.51 15.90 33.30
C ARG A 201 -17.53 16.87 32.66
N LEU A 202 -17.86 17.33 31.47
CA LEU A 202 -17.06 18.25 30.68
C LEU A 202 -17.88 19.51 30.46
N THR A 203 -17.30 20.66 30.79
CA THR A 203 -17.93 21.98 30.69
C THR A 203 -16.99 23.04 30.11
N ASP A 204 -15.75 22.66 29.81
CA ASP A 204 -14.74 23.54 29.23
C ASP A 204 -14.54 23.17 27.76
N PHE A 205 -14.93 24.09 26.89
CA PHE A 205 -15.04 23.89 25.45
C PHE A 205 -14.39 25.05 24.72
N ALA A 206 -13.66 24.74 23.65
CA ALA A 206 -13.19 25.76 22.72
C ALA A 206 -14.39 26.38 21.98
N SER A 207 -14.24 27.60 21.48
CA SER A 207 -15.26 28.21 20.63
C SER A 207 -15.15 27.65 19.21
N HIS A 208 -15.97 26.66 18.87
CA HIS A 208 -15.95 25.98 17.56
C HIS A 208 -17.36 25.48 17.19
N PRO A 209 -17.71 25.33 15.90
CA PRO A 209 -19.00 24.74 15.50
C PRO A 209 -19.30 23.39 16.15
N LEU A 210 -18.28 22.54 16.36
CA LEU A 210 -18.43 21.25 17.04
C LEU A 210 -18.93 21.35 18.49
N THR A 211 -18.62 22.44 19.19
CA THR A 211 -18.98 22.68 20.58
C THR A 211 -20.14 23.67 20.73
N GLU A 212 -20.73 24.09 19.60
CA GLU A 212 -21.82 25.06 19.62
C GLU A 212 -23.09 24.47 20.25
N GLY A 213 -23.60 25.19 21.25
CA GLY A 213 -24.80 24.80 22.00
C GLY A 213 -24.55 23.76 23.09
N LEU A 214 -23.28 23.42 23.38
CA LEU A 214 -22.93 22.53 24.49
C LEU A 214 -22.78 23.31 25.79
N GLU A 215 -23.51 22.92 26.82
CA GLU A 215 -23.31 23.39 28.20
C GLU A 215 -22.57 22.33 29.02
N GLN A 216 -22.90 21.06 28.83
CA GLN A 216 -22.24 19.94 29.50
C GLN A 216 -22.30 18.65 28.68
N VAL A 217 -21.16 17.99 28.55
CA VAL A 217 -21.01 16.66 27.93
C VAL A 217 -20.55 15.66 28.99
N VAL A 218 -20.95 14.40 28.86
CA VAL A 218 -20.51 13.32 29.74
C VAL A 218 -19.92 12.19 28.90
N LEU A 219 -18.62 11.91 29.07
CA LEU A 219 -17.95 10.82 28.36
C LEU A 219 -17.76 9.62 29.31
N PRO A 220 -18.37 8.45 29.01
CA PRO A 220 -18.23 7.23 29.81
C PRO A 220 -16.85 6.57 29.75
N GLY A 221 -15.87 7.20 30.39
CA GLY A 221 -14.52 6.68 30.54
C GLY A 221 -13.69 6.89 29.29
N THR A 222 -13.16 8.10 29.16
CA THR A 222 -12.38 8.59 28.01
C THR A 222 -10.86 8.45 28.23
N HIS A 223 -10.12 8.27 27.13
CA HIS A 223 -8.68 8.54 27.05
C HIS A 223 -8.42 10.06 27.08
N SER A 224 -7.24 10.46 27.53
CA SER A 224 -6.71 11.81 27.25
C SER A 224 -5.93 11.83 25.93
N ILE A 225 -5.95 12.99 25.25
CA ILE A 225 -5.31 13.19 23.95
C ILE A 225 -4.25 14.29 24.10
N ALA A 226 -3.00 13.97 23.78
CA ALA A 226 -1.98 14.98 23.55
C ALA A 226 -2.16 15.56 22.14
N SER A 227 -2.17 16.89 22.07
CA SER A 227 -2.33 17.68 20.84
C SER A 227 -1.68 19.04 21.04
N ALA A 228 -1.45 19.79 19.96
CA ALA A 228 -1.10 21.20 20.06
C ALA A 228 -2.23 21.98 20.75
N GLU A 229 -1.89 22.99 21.58
CA GLU A 229 -2.91 23.73 22.35
C GLU A 229 -4.02 24.33 21.48
N GLU A 230 -3.68 24.76 20.26
CA GLU A 230 -4.62 25.35 19.29
C GLU A 230 -5.64 24.33 18.74
N GLY A 231 -5.34 23.04 18.81
CA GLY A 231 -6.21 21.96 18.33
C GLY A 231 -7.15 21.39 19.39
N ALA A 232 -6.91 21.64 20.68
CA ALA A 232 -7.74 21.07 21.73
C ALA A 232 -9.17 21.68 21.73
N LEU A 233 -10.18 20.81 21.74
CA LEU A 233 -11.60 21.18 21.59
C LEU A 233 -12.37 21.08 22.91
N VAL A 234 -12.12 20.03 23.70
CA VAL A 234 -12.80 19.76 24.95
C VAL A 234 -11.78 19.36 26.01
N TRP A 235 -11.86 19.98 27.19
CA TRP A 235 -10.97 19.67 28.32
C TRP A 235 -11.73 19.09 29.51
N ALA A 236 -11.14 18.07 30.10
CA ALA A 236 -11.44 17.64 31.45
C ALA A 236 -10.60 18.46 32.44
N GLY A 237 -11.26 19.14 33.37
CA GLY A 237 -10.62 19.97 34.39
C GLY A 237 -10.97 19.57 35.82
N GLY A 238 -10.67 20.47 36.76
CA GLY A 238 -11.00 20.31 38.18
C GLY A 238 -10.24 19.16 38.85
N GLU A 239 -10.98 18.23 39.46
CA GLU A 239 -10.45 17.07 40.18
C GLU A 239 -10.39 15.80 39.32
N THR A 240 -10.60 15.93 38.01
CA THR A 240 -10.44 14.82 37.07
C THR A 240 -8.97 14.45 36.93
N ARG A 241 -8.69 13.14 36.90
CA ARG A 241 -7.34 12.57 36.90
C ARG A 241 -7.21 11.51 35.82
N SER A 242 -5.99 11.39 35.30
CA SER A 242 -5.55 10.30 34.44
C SER A 242 -5.13 9.10 35.29
N SER A 243 -5.60 7.90 34.96
CA SER A 243 -5.25 6.65 35.67
C SER A 243 -3.79 6.22 35.52
N SER A 244 -3.10 6.68 34.46
CA SER A 244 -1.71 6.31 34.20
C SER A 244 -0.73 7.22 34.92
N SER A 245 -1.06 8.51 34.99
CA SER A 245 -0.13 9.55 35.46
C SER A 245 -0.53 10.21 36.77
N GLU A 246 -1.77 9.99 37.23
CA GLU A 246 -2.39 10.69 38.36
C GLU A 246 -2.35 12.23 38.24
N ARG A 247 -2.05 12.74 37.04
CA ARG A 247 -1.98 14.17 36.77
C ARG A 247 -3.38 14.78 36.84
N THR A 248 -3.41 15.98 37.38
CA THR A 248 -4.55 16.91 37.37
C THR A 248 -4.21 18.08 36.45
N GLY A 249 -5.22 18.74 35.88
CA GLY A 249 -5.03 19.84 34.94
C GLY A 249 -6.03 19.78 33.79
N SER A 250 -5.83 20.63 32.77
CA SER A 250 -6.64 20.64 31.55
C SER A 250 -6.24 19.46 30.67
N LEU A 251 -6.89 18.32 30.85
CA LEU A 251 -6.65 17.11 30.06
C LEU A 251 -7.58 17.15 28.84
N THR A 252 -7.02 17.26 27.63
CA THR A 252 -7.81 17.25 26.40
C THR A 252 -8.41 15.87 26.18
N VAL A 253 -9.70 15.81 25.81
CA VAL A 253 -10.44 14.55 25.54
C VAL A 253 -11.05 14.50 24.14
N ALA A 254 -11.11 15.65 23.48
CA ALA A 254 -11.39 15.79 22.06
C ALA A 254 -10.50 16.87 21.47
N ALA A 255 -9.94 16.62 20.29
CA ALA A 255 -9.00 17.51 19.62
C ALA A 255 -9.17 17.49 18.11
N LEU A 256 -8.88 18.62 17.47
CA LEU A 256 -8.82 18.81 16.04
C LEU A 256 -7.36 18.86 15.58
N ALA A 257 -7.14 18.33 14.39
CA ALA A 257 -5.88 18.42 13.65
C ALA A 257 -6.15 18.72 12.16
N ALA A 258 -5.08 18.93 11.39
CA ALA A 258 -5.13 19.21 9.95
C ALA A 258 -6.15 20.32 9.58
N GLY A 259 -6.06 21.47 10.25
CA GLY A 259 -6.96 22.60 9.97
C GLY A 259 -8.44 22.34 10.28
N GLY A 260 -8.76 21.32 11.10
CA GLY A 260 -10.13 20.94 11.45
C GLY A 260 -10.70 19.79 10.63
N GLN A 261 -9.91 19.16 9.76
CA GLN A 261 -10.34 17.99 8.98
C GLN A 261 -10.29 16.68 9.78
N VAL A 262 -9.41 16.59 10.78
CA VAL A 262 -9.24 15.40 11.62
C VAL A 262 -9.78 15.68 13.01
N LEU A 263 -10.72 14.86 13.48
CA LEU A 263 -11.26 14.90 14.85
C LEU A 263 -10.86 13.64 15.61
N GLY A 264 -10.13 13.82 16.71
CA GLY A 264 -9.83 12.77 17.67
C GLY A 264 -10.77 12.82 18.88
N LEU A 265 -11.33 11.67 19.26
CA LEU A 265 -12.21 11.49 20.42
C LEU A 265 -11.70 10.34 21.30
N GLY A 266 -11.53 10.59 22.60
CA GLY A 266 -11.04 9.59 23.54
C GLY A 266 -12.10 8.60 24.05
N ASP A 267 -13.36 8.73 23.61
CA ASP A 267 -14.48 7.92 24.08
C ASP A 267 -15.41 7.56 22.91
N LEU A 268 -15.77 6.29 22.81
CA LEU A 268 -16.78 5.77 21.87
C LEU A 268 -18.15 5.65 22.55
N SER A 269 -18.15 5.33 23.84
CA SER A 269 -19.34 4.96 24.61
C SER A 269 -20.44 6.03 24.61
N PHE A 270 -20.10 7.32 24.53
CA PHE A 270 -21.08 8.41 24.47
C PHE A 270 -21.96 8.38 23.21
N LEU A 271 -21.53 7.70 22.14
CA LEU A 271 -22.31 7.50 20.91
C LEU A 271 -23.45 6.48 21.09
N GLN A 272 -23.45 5.71 22.18
CA GLN A 272 -24.36 4.58 22.37
C GLN A 272 -25.54 4.94 23.27
N GLU A 273 -26.68 4.28 23.08
CA GLU A 273 -27.77 4.34 24.05
C GLU A 273 -27.40 3.57 25.34
N PRO A 274 -27.70 4.11 26.54
CA PRO A 274 -28.42 5.37 26.80
C PRO A 274 -27.52 6.61 26.91
N TYR A 275 -26.20 6.47 26.75
CA TYR A 275 -25.22 7.52 27.01
C TYR A 275 -25.31 8.72 26.07
N ASN A 276 -25.80 8.54 24.84
CA ASN A 276 -26.09 9.64 23.92
C ASN A 276 -27.11 10.64 24.49
N THR A 277 -28.02 10.18 25.35
CA THR A 277 -29.05 11.04 25.95
C THR A 277 -28.56 11.82 27.16
N LEU A 278 -27.34 11.56 27.66
CA LEU A 278 -26.80 12.26 28.82
C LEU A 278 -26.45 13.70 28.46
N TYR A 279 -27.12 14.65 29.13
CA TYR A 279 -26.89 16.07 28.93
C TYR A 279 -26.91 16.45 27.44
N ASP A 280 -25.83 17.06 26.93
CA ASP A 280 -25.76 17.57 25.56
C ASP A 280 -25.00 16.62 24.61
N ASN A 281 -24.82 15.35 25.00
CA ASN A 281 -24.14 14.35 24.16
C ASN A 281 -24.82 14.21 22.79
N ASP A 282 -26.14 14.13 22.72
CA ASP A 282 -26.89 14.04 21.47
C ASP A 282 -26.67 15.26 20.55
N ARG A 283 -26.52 16.46 21.13
CA ARG A 283 -26.15 17.68 20.40
C ARG A 283 -24.72 17.58 19.88
N PHE A 284 -23.79 17.07 20.69
CA PHE A 284 -22.41 16.89 20.26
C PHE A 284 -22.29 15.87 19.12
N ILE A 285 -23.05 14.77 19.17
CA ILE A 285 -23.12 13.77 18.10
C ILE A 285 -23.70 14.39 16.81
N ALA A 286 -24.72 15.24 16.92
CA ALA A 286 -25.27 15.96 15.77
C ALA A 286 -24.23 16.88 15.13
N ASN A 287 -23.48 17.64 15.94
CA ASN A 287 -22.41 18.51 15.46
C ASN A 287 -21.28 17.70 14.77
N ILE A 288 -20.94 16.51 15.29
CA ILE A 288 -19.99 15.59 14.65
C ILE A 288 -20.54 15.11 13.30
N ALA A 289 -21.82 14.76 13.21
CA ALA A 289 -22.45 14.38 11.96
C ALA A 289 -22.45 15.53 10.93
N ASP A 290 -22.63 16.78 11.37
CA ASP A 290 -22.49 17.97 10.52
C ASP A 290 -21.06 18.11 9.98
N LEU A 291 -20.04 17.90 10.81
CA LEU A 291 -18.63 17.95 10.39
C LEU A 291 -18.34 16.92 9.30
N LEU A 292 -18.76 15.66 9.51
CA LEU A 292 -18.48 14.55 8.58
C LEU A 292 -19.24 14.71 7.26
N ALA A 293 -20.49 15.18 7.30
CA ALA A 293 -21.29 15.43 6.11
C ALA A 293 -20.81 16.67 5.32
N GLY A 294 -20.26 17.67 6.01
CA GLY A 294 -19.72 18.92 5.45
C GLY A 294 -18.29 18.81 4.93
N ALA A 295 -17.89 17.64 4.39
CA ALA A 295 -16.63 17.50 3.68
C ALA A 295 -16.72 18.23 2.32
N GLU A 296 -15.73 19.07 2.03
CA GLU A 296 -15.54 19.72 0.73
C GLU A 296 -14.29 19.08 0.11
N ARG A 297 -14.52 18.09 -0.75
CA ARG A 297 -13.45 17.33 -1.42
C ARG A 297 -12.99 18.08 -2.66
N ARG A 298 -11.67 18.13 -2.84
CA ARG A 298 -11.06 18.32 -4.15
C ARG A 298 -10.85 16.94 -4.77
N TYR A 299 -11.20 16.83 -6.04
CA TYR A 299 -11.06 15.60 -6.79
C TYR A 299 -10.02 15.80 -7.89
N GLU A 300 -9.27 14.73 -8.16
CA GLU A 300 -8.26 14.66 -9.21
C GLU A 300 -8.64 13.57 -10.21
N LEU A 301 -7.89 13.44 -11.31
CA LEU A 301 -8.14 12.41 -12.33
C LEU A 301 -8.16 10.98 -11.77
N GLU A 302 -7.31 10.69 -10.78
CA GLU A 302 -7.26 9.39 -10.10
C GLU A 302 -8.57 9.04 -9.37
N ASP A 303 -9.38 10.04 -9.04
CA ASP A 303 -10.67 9.87 -8.38
C ASP A 303 -11.79 9.55 -9.37
N PHE A 304 -11.51 9.32 -10.66
CA PHE A 304 -12.50 8.91 -11.65
C PHE A 304 -13.25 7.62 -11.23
N PRO A 305 -14.57 7.52 -11.46
CA PRO A 305 -15.49 8.52 -12.00
C PRO A 305 -16.20 9.36 -10.91
N PHE A 306 -15.67 9.40 -9.69
CA PHE A 306 -16.40 9.82 -8.49
C PHE A 306 -16.48 11.33 -8.27
N PHE A 307 -15.79 12.11 -9.11
CA PHE A 307 -16.00 13.55 -9.16
C PHE A 307 -17.28 13.95 -9.89
N PHE A 308 -17.89 13.03 -10.65
CA PHE A 308 -19.18 13.28 -11.29
C PHE A 308 -20.35 13.15 -10.31
N ASP A 309 -21.31 14.05 -10.49
CA ASP A 309 -22.64 13.99 -9.92
C ASP A 309 -23.57 13.12 -10.80
N ASP A 310 -24.85 13.09 -10.44
CA ASP A 310 -25.84 12.10 -10.91
C ASP A 310 -26.03 12.01 -12.45
N GLU A 311 -25.97 13.12 -13.20
CA GLU A 311 -26.17 13.11 -14.66
C GLU A 311 -24.89 13.49 -15.42
N VAL A 312 -24.41 12.57 -16.28
CA VAL A 312 -23.20 12.75 -17.08
C VAL A 312 -23.53 12.67 -18.56
N ASP A 313 -23.22 13.70 -19.33
CA ASP A 313 -23.36 13.68 -20.78
C ASP A 313 -22.05 13.20 -21.43
N LEU A 314 -22.13 12.28 -22.38
CA LEU A 314 -20.99 11.87 -23.21
C LEU A 314 -21.11 12.58 -24.55
N VAL A 315 -20.09 13.36 -24.90
CA VAL A 315 -20.08 14.20 -26.10
C VAL A 315 -18.81 13.92 -26.89
N TYR A 316 -18.92 13.79 -28.21
CA TYR A 316 -17.75 13.69 -29.07
C TYR A 316 -17.28 15.08 -29.50
N ALA A 317 -15.99 15.36 -29.36
CA ALA A 317 -15.35 16.54 -29.90
C ALA A 317 -15.10 16.33 -31.41
N GLY A 318 -15.81 17.07 -32.27
CA GLY A 318 -15.78 16.95 -33.73
C GLY A 318 -16.93 16.12 -34.33
N GLU A 319 -16.83 15.82 -35.64
CA GLU A 319 -17.85 15.00 -36.30
C GLU A 319 -17.87 13.56 -35.74
N PRO A 320 -19.05 13.01 -35.38
CA PRO A 320 -19.14 11.70 -34.76
C PRO A 320 -18.55 10.62 -35.68
N LEU A 321 -17.49 9.98 -35.21
CA LEU A 321 -16.84 8.87 -35.87
C LEU A 321 -17.77 7.65 -35.84
N LEU A 322 -18.38 7.32 -36.98
CA LEU A 322 -19.30 6.18 -37.13
C LEU A 322 -18.58 4.81 -37.23
N LYS A 323 -17.38 4.68 -36.68
CA LYS A 323 -16.64 3.41 -36.66
C LYS A 323 -16.96 2.61 -35.40
N ALA A 324 -16.87 1.29 -35.52
CA ALA A 324 -17.33 0.36 -34.51
C ALA A 324 -16.60 0.54 -33.16
N ASP A 325 -15.29 0.82 -33.21
CA ASP A 325 -14.43 0.85 -32.03
C ASP A 325 -14.73 2.06 -31.13
N VAL A 326 -14.99 3.22 -31.74
CA VAL A 326 -15.36 4.45 -31.02
C VAL A 326 -16.75 4.32 -30.37
N ILE A 327 -17.69 3.64 -31.04
CA ILE A 327 -19.03 3.35 -30.49
C ILE A 327 -18.94 2.34 -29.35
N SER A 328 -18.04 1.35 -29.45
CA SER A 328 -17.78 0.40 -28.36
C SER A 328 -17.27 1.16 -27.14
N ALA A 329 -16.20 1.94 -27.29
CA ALA A 329 -15.60 2.70 -26.18
C ALA A 329 -16.61 3.59 -25.45
N ALA A 330 -17.47 4.33 -26.17
CA ALA A 330 -18.51 5.11 -25.50
C ALA A 330 -19.56 4.22 -24.81
N SER A 331 -19.93 3.08 -25.38
CA SER A 331 -20.86 2.14 -24.74
C SER A 331 -20.27 1.56 -23.47
N ASP A 332 -18.99 1.16 -23.50
CA ASP A 332 -18.26 0.61 -22.36
C ASP A 332 -18.16 1.65 -21.22
N LEU A 333 -17.89 2.91 -21.58
CA LEU A 333 -17.92 4.03 -20.63
C LEU A 333 -19.32 4.28 -20.06
N GLN A 334 -20.38 4.20 -20.88
CA GLN A 334 -21.75 4.32 -20.38
C GLN A 334 -22.11 3.19 -19.40
N ASP A 335 -21.72 1.95 -19.71
CA ASP A 335 -21.99 0.81 -18.83
C ASP A 335 -21.26 0.99 -17.49
N LEU A 336 -19.98 1.40 -17.52
CA LEU A 336 -19.22 1.67 -16.30
C LEU A 336 -19.83 2.78 -15.44
N LEU A 337 -20.13 3.95 -16.03
CA LEU A 337 -20.70 5.06 -15.28
C LEU A 337 -22.06 4.63 -14.69
N GLY A 338 -22.82 3.82 -15.43
CA GLY A 338 -24.07 3.21 -14.96
C GLY A 338 -23.89 2.24 -13.78
N GLU A 339 -22.85 1.39 -13.79
CA GLU A 339 -22.52 0.51 -12.68
C GLU A 339 -22.15 1.27 -11.40
N ARG A 340 -21.58 2.47 -11.55
CA ARG A 340 -21.28 3.39 -10.43
C ARG A 340 -22.46 4.26 -10.00
N GLY A 341 -23.66 4.03 -10.57
CA GLY A 341 -24.90 4.70 -10.18
C GLY A 341 -25.14 6.05 -10.84
N LEU A 342 -24.29 6.44 -11.79
CA LEU A 342 -24.46 7.65 -12.59
C LEU A 342 -25.46 7.39 -13.73
N ARG A 343 -25.98 8.46 -14.33
CA ARG A 343 -26.94 8.38 -15.45
C ARG A 343 -26.31 8.94 -16.73
N PRO A 344 -25.46 8.15 -17.41
CA PRO A 344 -24.75 8.60 -18.60
C PRO A 344 -25.67 8.70 -19.81
N ALA A 345 -25.53 9.75 -20.62
CA ALA A 345 -26.30 9.96 -21.83
C ALA A 345 -25.42 10.45 -22.99
N LEU A 346 -25.38 9.71 -24.10
CA LEU A 346 -24.73 10.16 -25.32
C LEU A 346 -25.48 11.33 -25.97
N ARG A 347 -24.79 12.44 -26.21
CA ARG A 347 -25.35 13.66 -26.82
C ARG A 347 -24.47 14.19 -27.95
N ALA A 348 -25.09 14.97 -28.83
CA ALA A 348 -24.38 15.64 -29.93
C ALA A 348 -23.75 16.98 -29.50
N GLU A 349 -24.27 17.62 -28.47
CA GLU A 349 -23.78 18.88 -27.92
C GLU A 349 -23.87 18.80 -26.39
N GLU A 350 -22.97 19.51 -25.71
CA GLU A 350 -22.97 19.62 -24.25
C GLU A 350 -24.17 20.41 -23.72
N ASP A 351 -24.62 20.04 -22.52
CA ASP A 351 -25.55 20.83 -21.73
C ASP A 351 -24.75 21.50 -20.61
N GLY A 352 -24.59 22.82 -20.66
CA GLY A 352 -23.76 23.58 -19.71
C GLY A 352 -24.22 23.57 -18.24
N GLY A 353 -25.22 22.76 -17.90
CA GLY A 353 -25.64 22.49 -16.52
C GLY A 353 -25.44 21.03 -16.08
N ARG A 354 -24.75 20.20 -16.87
CA ARG A 354 -24.49 18.79 -16.58
C ARG A 354 -23.01 18.50 -16.67
N ASP A 355 -22.58 17.51 -15.91
CA ASP A 355 -21.23 16.97 -16.05
C ASP A 355 -21.05 16.37 -17.44
N THR A 356 -19.84 16.44 -17.98
CA THR A 356 -19.59 16.04 -19.36
C THR A 356 -18.27 15.30 -19.52
N VAL A 357 -18.30 14.21 -20.27
CA VAL A 357 -17.10 13.58 -20.82
C VAL A 357 -16.99 13.92 -22.30
N LEU A 358 -15.93 14.63 -22.67
CA LEU A 358 -15.58 14.98 -24.05
C LEU A 358 -14.59 13.96 -24.60
N LEU A 359 -15.00 13.19 -25.60
CA LEU A 359 -14.18 12.18 -26.28
C LEU A 359 -13.72 12.71 -27.64
N GLY A 360 -12.42 12.70 -27.92
CA GLY A 360 -11.90 13.22 -29.19
C GLY A 360 -10.55 12.66 -29.63
N LEU A 361 -10.14 13.04 -30.84
CA LEU A 361 -8.82 12.75 -31.39
C LEU A 361 -8.00 14.05 -31.52
N PHE A 362 -6.68 13.99 -31.37
CA PHE A 362 -5.82 15.17 -31.51
C PHE A 362 -5.97 15.84 -32.88
N GLU A 363 -6.10 15.07 -33.95
CA GLU A 363 -6.26 15.58 -35.33
C GLU A 363 -7.53 16.42 -35.53
N ARG A 364 -8.54 16.24 -34.67
CA ARG A 364 -9.83 16.95 -34.72
C ARG A 364 -10.09 17.84 -33.51
N ALA A 365 -9.08 18.06 -32.68
CA ALA A 365 -9.16 18.84 -31.45
C ALA A 365 -9.28 20.37 -31.67
N GLY A 366 -9.47 20.84 -32.91
CA GLY A 366 -9.77 22.25 -33.21
C GLY A 366 -11.03 22.77 -32.48
N GLU A 367 -11.95 21.87 -32.10
CA GLU A 367 -13.13 22.17 -31.28
C GLU A 367 -12.87 22.03 -29.76
N ALA A 368 -11.82 21.29 -29.36
CA ALA A 368 -11.39 21.13 -27.97
C ALA A 368 -10.41 22.24 -27.51
N GLY A 369 -10.00 23.12 -28.43
CA GLY A 369 -9.05 24.22 -28.18
C GLY A 369 -9.32 25.09 -26.94
N PRO A 370 -10.59 25.46 -26.62
CA PRO A 370 -10.89 26.23 -25.41
C PRO A 370 -10.53 25.50 -24.10
N TYR A 371 -10.79 24.19 -24.05
CA TYR A 371 -10.52 23.35 -22.87
C TYR A 371 -9.02 23.08 -22.68
N LEU A 372 -8.26 23.02 -23.77
CA LEU A 372 -6.80 22.80 -23.73
C LEU A 372 -6.01 24.07 -23.38
N SER A 373 -6.48 25.24 -23.81
CA SER A 373 -5.76 26.49 -23.60
C SER A 373 -5.66 26.92 -22.14
N ASP A 374 -6.66 26.57 -21.32
CA ASP A 374 -6.69 26.90 -19.90
C ASP A 374 -5.72 26.02 -19.08
N LEU A 375 -5.36 24.84 -19.63
CA LEU A 375 -4.44 23.86 -19.02
C LEU A 375 -3.00 23.96 -19.56
N GLY A 376 -2.68 25.01 -20.34
CA GLY A 376 -1.33 25.21 -20.90
C GLY A 376 -0.93 24.18 -21.97
N VAL A 377 -1.91 23.53 -22.60
CA VAL A 377 -1.67 22.53 -23.66
C VAL A 377 -1.83 23.18 -25.04
N SER A 378 -0.83 22.99 -25.91
CA SER A 378 -0.87 23.43 -27.30
C SER A 378 -0.55 22.28 -28.25
N LEU A 379 -1.36 22.14 -29.30
CA LEU A 379 -1.17 21.10 -30.31
C LEU A 379 -0.25 21.63 -31.41
N VAL A 380 0.86 20.94 -31.66
CA VAL A 380 1.84 21.32 -32.69
C VAL A 380 1.56 20.52 -33.96
N VAL A 381 1.03 21.22 -34.96
CA VAL A 381 0.82 20.67 -36.30
C VAL A 381 2.09 20.87 -37.13
N SER A 382 2.72 19.77 -37.54
CA SER A 382 3.81 19.81 -38.52
C SER A 382 3.21 20.04 -39.92
N PRO A 383 3.62 21.08 -40.68
CA PRO A 383 3.20 21.21 -42.06
C PRO A 383 3.79 20.03 -42.86
N THR A 384 2.90 19.23 -43.46
CA THR A 384 3.25 18.14 -44.38
C THR A 384 4.20 18.66 -45.46
N GLY A 385 5.35 17.99 -45.60
CA GLY A 385 6.55 18.52 -46.23
C GLY A 385 6.36 19.13 -47.62
N GLU A 386 6.82 20.37 -47.79
CA GLU A 386 7.18 20.91 -49.10
C GLU A 386 8.37 20.10 -49.63
N MET A 387 8.12 19.17 -50.56
CA MET A 387 9.18 18.62 -51.39
C MET A 387 9.77 19.76 -52.23
N GLU A 388 11.06 20.03 -52.04
CA GLU A 388 11.84 20.91 -52.90
C GLU A 388 11.74 20.44 -54.37
N GLU A 389 11.13 21.27 -55.22
CA GLU A 389 11.11 21.10 -56.66
C GLU A 389 12.55 21.20 -57.22
N ASP A 390 13.17 20.05 -57.51
CA ASP A 390 14.16 19.95 -58.58
C ASP A 390 13.55 19.11 -59.71
N GLY A 391 13.13 19.81 -60.76
CA GLY A 391 12.34 19.25 -61.86
C GLY A 391 13.11 18.34 -62.81
N GLU A 392 12.47 17.26 -63.23
CA GLU A 392 12.16 16.99 -64.65
C GLU A 392 11.21 15.78 -64.79
N GLU A 393 9.98 16.10 -65.20
CA GLU A 393 8.89 15.31 -65.81
C GLU A 393 9.04 13.76 -65.94
N ARG A 394 8.14 13.01 -65.29
CA ARG A 394 7.06 12.27 -66.00
C ARG A 394 6.04 11.55 -65.10
N ALA A 395 4.79 11.71 -65.54
CA ALA A 395 3.57 10.92 -65.28
C ALA A 395 2.90 11.09 -63.91
N ALA A 396 2.00 12.09 -63.86
CA ALA A 396 0.97 12.20 -62.85
C ALA A 396 -0.08 11.09 -63.08
N GLU A 397 -0.07 10.08 -62.21
CA GLU A 397 -1.31 9.44 -61.77
C GLU A 397 -1.85 10.27 -60.60
N ASP A 398 -3.15 10.50 -60.71
CA ASP A 398 -4.01 11.36 -59.90
C ASP A 398 -4.43 10.58 -58.65
N ASP A 399 -3.66 10.70 -57.58
CA ASP A 399 -4.05 10.34 -56.21
C ASP A 399 -3.61 11.47 -55.27
N GLY A 400 -4.21 12.65 -55.47
CA GLY A 400 -4.22 13.72 -54.48
C GLY A 400 -5.45 13.60 -53.61
N GLU A 401 -5.54 12.54 -52.80
CA GLU A 401 -6.44 12.56 -51.64
C GLU A 401 -5.79 13.49 -50.59
N ASP A 402 -6.60 14.45 -50.13
CA ASP A 402 -6.26 15.46 -49.15
C ASP A 402 -5.54 14.83 -47.94
N ALA A 403 -4.21 15.02 -47.85
CA ALA A 403 -3.48 14.70 -46.62
C ALA A 403 -3.89 15.73 -45.56
N GLU A 404 -4.86 15.36 -44.72
CA GLU A 404 -5.28 16.16 -43.58
C GLU A 404 -4.07 16.46 -42.67
N PRO A 405 -4.01 17.65 -42.05
CA PRO A 405 -2.90 18.01 -41.17
C PRO A 405 -2.85 17.07 -39.96
N ALA A 406 -1.88 16.18 -39.93
CA ALA A 406 -1.64 15.32 -38.78
C ALA A 406 -0.98 16.12 -37.64
N VAL A 407 -1.58 16.07 -36.44
CA VAL A 407 -0.90 16.53 -35.23
C VAL A 407 0.18 15.51 -34.92
N ASP A 408 1.44 15.88 -35.12
CA ASP A 408 2.58 14.99 -34.91
C ASP A 408 3.07 15.05 -33.45
N ARG A 409 2.91 16.22 -32.81
CA ARG A 409 3.38 16.47 -31.44
C ARG A 409 2.41 17.29 -30.60
N ILE A 410 2.37 16.98 -29.32
CA ILE A 410 1.66 17.72 -28.26
C ILE A 410 2.71 18.49 -27.48
N GLU A 411 2.53 19.79 -27.29
CA GLU A 411 3.37 20.62 -26.43
C GLU A 411 2.61 20.99 -25.16
N ILE A 412 3.11 20.54 -24.02
CA ILE A 412 2.54 20.80 -22.70
C ILE A 412 3.51 21.71 -21.95
N GLU A 413 3.00 22.85 -21.45
CA GLU A 413 3.80 23.79 -20.67
C GLU A 413 4.38 23.08 -19.44
N GLY A 414 5.72 23.12 -19.30
CA GLY A 414 6.44 22.48 -18.20
C GLY A 414 6.88 21.02 -18.42
N VAL A 415 6.30 20.30 -19.39
CA VAL A 415 6.68 18.90 -19.72
C VAL A 415 7.50 18.81 -21.02
N GLY A 416 7.17 19.62 -22.03
CA GLY A 416 7.84 19.64 -23.32
C GLY A 416 7.01 19.04 -24.45
N GLN A 417 7.68 18.56 -25.51
CA GLN A 417 7.02 18.05 -26.72
C GLN A 417 7.01 16.53 -26.78
N ILE A 418 5.84 15.95 -27.01
CA ILE A 418 5.59 14.50 -26.95
C ILE A 418 4.90 14.04 -28.24
N PRO A 419 5.22 12.87 -28.80
CA PRO A 419 4.51 12.34 -29.98
C PRO A 419 3.01 12.20 -29.70
N ALA A 420 2.17 12.58 -30.66
CA ALA A 420 0.72 12.44 -30.50
C ALA A 420 0.24 11.00 -30.71
N ARG A 421 0.94 10.19 -31.52
CA ARG A 421 0.67 8.76 -31.73
C ARG A 421 1.10 7.92 -30.53
N GLY A 422 0.35 6.86 -30.22
CA GLY A 422 0.58 6.03 -29.03
C GLY A 422 0.45 6.77 -27.69
N SER A 423 -0.13 7.97 -27.68
CA SER A 423 -0.32 8.79 -26.48
C SER A 423 -1.77 9.23 -26.38
N ALA A 424 -2.23 9.42 -25.15
CA ALA A 424 -3.53 9.96 -24.86
C ALA A 424 -3.47 10.96 -23.69
N LEU A 425 -4.33 11.97 -23.75
CA LEU A 425 -4.39 13.08 -22.81
C LEU A 425 -5.74 13.06 -22.09
N LEU A 426 -5.67 13.11 -20.77
CA LEU A 426 -6.78 13.31 -19.86
C LEU A 426 -6.68 14.68 -19.24
N ALA A 427 -7.79 15.42 -19.23
CA ALA A 427 -7.88 16.74 -18.64
C ALA A 427 -9.21 16.87 -17.89
N LEU A 428 -9.15 17.09 -16.58
CA LEU A 428 -10.29 17.40 -15.73
C LEU A 428 -10.38 18.92 -15.55
N GLN A 429 -11.57 19.48 -15.73
CA GLN A 429 -11.82 20.89 -15.52
C GLN A 429 -13.13 21.10 -14.76
N GLU A 430 -13.09 22.00 -13.79
CA GLU A 430 -14.27 22.47 -13.05
C GLU A 430 -14.83 23.74 -13.71
N GLU A 431 -16.07 23.69 -14.19
CA GLU A 431 -16.78 24.83 -14.78
C GLU A 431 -17.99 25.21 -13.92
N GLY A 432 -17.76 26.05 -12.89
CA GLY A 432 -18.82 26.41 -11.95
C GLY A 432 -19.13 25.24 -11.02
N ASP A 433 -20.32 24.66 -11.14
CA ASP A 433 -20.73 23.50 -10.31
C ASP A 433 -20.66 22.16 -11.10
N ARG A 434 -20.16 22.16 -12.35
CA ARG A 434 -20.09 20.96 -13.21
C ARG A 434 -18.64 20.52 -13.44
N GLN A 435 -18.44 19.23 -13.63
CA GLN A 435 -17.16 18.61 -13.98
C GLN A 435 -17.10 18.25 -15.47
N VAL A 436 -15.99 18.59 -16.11
CA VAL A 436 -15.72 18.29 -17.52
C VAL A 436 -14.44 17.45 -17.61
N LEU A 437 -14.57 16.22 -18.10
CA LEU A 437 -13.44 15.34 -18.40
C LEU A 437 -13.21 15.31 -19.91
N LEU A 438 -12.07 15.82 -20.34
CA LEU A 438 -11.60 15.74 -21.72
C LEU A 438 -10.67 14.54 -21.88
N ILE A 439 -10.97 13.69 -22.87
CA ILE A 439 -10.20 12.51 -23.25
C ILE A 439 -9.83 12.68 -24.73
N LEU A 440 -8.54 12.91 -25.00
CA LEU A 440 -8.01 13.04 -26.36
C LEU A 440 -6.99 11.95 -26.64
N ALA A 441 -7.06 11.33 -27.81
CA ALA A 441 -6.14 10.27 -28.21
C ALA A 441 -5.50 10.53 -29.57
N GLY A 442 -4.34 9.92 -29.81
CA GLY A 442 -3.65 9.89 -31.10
C GLY A 442 -4.38 9.12 -32.19
N GLY A 443 -5.22 8.16 -31.81
CA GLY A 443 -5.98 7.31 -32.70
C GLY A 443 -7.21 6.70 -32.02
N GLU A 444 -8.06 6.07 -32.83
CA GLU A 444 -9.31 5.46 -32.35
C GLU A 444 -9.07 4.24 -31.45
N GLU A 445 -8.08 3.42 -31.79
CA GLU A 445 -7.64 2.27 -30.97
C GLU A 445 -7.10 2.74 -29.62
N THR A 446 -6.23 3.76 -29.64
CA THR A 446 -5.71 4.43 -28.44
C THR A 446 -6.82 4.98 -27.54
N LEU A 447 -7.88 5.54 -28.13
CA LEU A 447 -9.04 6.05 -27.38
C LEU A 447 -9.81 4.91 -26.71
N GLY A 448 -10.04 3.81 -27.42
CA GLY A 448 -10.72 2.62 -26.87
C GLY A 448 -9.96 2.03 -25.70
N SER A 449 -8.67 1.75 -25.88
CA SER A 449 -7.82 1.19 -24.81
C SER A 449 -7.72 2.12 -23.60
N LEU A 450 -7.64 3.45 -23.81
CA LEU A 450 -7.63 4.39 -22.68
C LEU A 450 -8.94 4.35 -21.88
N VAL A 451 -10.09 4.25 -22.54
CA VAL A 451 -11.38 4.14 -21.86
C VAL A 451 -11.45 2.85 -21.04
N GLU A 452 -10.96 1.73 -21.57
CA GLU A 452 -10.86 0.47 -20.82
C GLU A 452 -9.94 0.56 -19.60
N ARG A 453 -8.80 1.26 -19.73
CA ARG A 453 -7.86 1.48 -18.61
C ARG A 453 -8.44 2.38 -17.53
N LEU A 454 -9.02 3.52 -17.92
CA LEU A 454 -9.81 4.38 -17.03
C LEU A 454 -10.91 3.59 -16.32
N ALA A 455 -11.54 2.66 -17.05
CA ALA A 455 -12.59 1.83 -16.51
C ALA A 455 -12.10 0.84 -15.44
N ALA A 456 -10.91 0.29 -15.64
CA ALA A 456 -10.23 -0.54 -14.66
C ALA A 456 -9.67 0.27 -13.46
N GLY A 457 -9.69 1.61 -13.53
CA GLY A 457 -9.01 2.46 -12.56
C GLY A 457 -7.48 2.40 -12.69
N ASP A 458 -7.00 1.87 -13.81
CA ASP A 458 -5.59 1.78 -14.18
C ASP A 458 -5.19 3.07 -14.91
N LEU A 459 -4.44 3.90 -14.20
CA LEU A 459 -3.70 5.03 -14.76
C LEU A 459 -2.20 4.86 -14.54
N GLU A 460 -1.75 3.61 -14.40
CA GLU A 460 -0.35 3.29 -14.16
C GLU A 460 0.50 3.70 -15.37
N GLY A 461 1.68 4.27 -15.12
CA GLY A 461 2.52 4.83 -16.17
C GLY A 461 1.98 6.12 -16.83
N CYS A 462 0.82 6.64 -16.41
CA CYS A 462 0.40 7.98 -16.82
C CYS A 462 1.22 9.04 -16.06
N LEU A 463 1.64 10.07 -16.78
CA LEU A 463 2.33 11.22 -16.22
C LEU A 463 1.32 12.29 -15.81
N PHE A 464 1.19 12.53 -14.51
CA PHE A 464 0.27 13.54 -13.97
C PHE A 464 0.92 14.93 -13.89
N GLY A 465 0.10 15.95 -14.17
CA GLY A 465 0.44 17.36 -13.91
C GLY A 465 0.46 17.66 -12.41
N GLN A 466 1.03 18.81 -12.03
CA GLN A 466 1.22 19.19 -10.62
C GLN A 466 -0.07 19.25 -9.79
N ASP A 467 -1.19 19.56 -10.44
CA ASP A 467 -2.49 19.72 -9.79
C ASP A 467 -3.40 18.47 -9.94
N GLY A 468 -2.92 17.38 -10.56
CA GLY A 468 -3.69 16.14 -10.75
C GLY A 468 -4.87 16.25 -11.74
N GLU A 469 -5.07 17.42 -12.34
CA GLU A 469 -6.11 17.73 -13.33
C GLU A 469 -5.72 17.33 -14.75
N LEU A 470 -4.44 17.07 -15.01
CA LEU A 470 -3.91 16.68 -16.32
C LEU A 470 -3.17 15.35 -16.18
N ALA A 471 -3.40 14.41 -17.09
CA ALA A 471 -2.59 13.20 -17.19
C ALA A 471 -2.29 12.87 -18.65
N LEU A 472 -1.07 12.44 -18.91
CA LEU A 472 -0.66 11.92 -20.20
C LEU A 472 -0.34 10.43 -20.08
N CYS A 473 -1.11 9.62 -20.78
CA CYS A 473 -1.02 8.18 -20.71
C CYS A 473 -0.40 7.63 -22.00
N PRO A 474 0.70 6.86 -21.92
CA PRO A 474 1.14 6.06 -23.04
C PRO A 474 0.12 4.94 -23.28
N VAL A 475 -0.13 4.62 -24.54
CA VAL A 475 -1.00 3.51 -24.93
C VAL A 475 -0.25 2.72 -25.99
N GLU A 476 0.16 1.49 -25.64
CA GLU A 476 0.83 0.60 -26.57
C GLU A 476 -0.13 0.28 -27.74
N GLU A 477 0.24 0.70 -28.95
CA GLU A 477 -0.41 0.21 -30.16
C GLU A 477 0.00 -1.26 -30.31
N ALA A 478 -0.98 -2.17 -30.26
CA ALA A 478 -0.71 -3.56 -30.60
C ALA A 478 -0.25 -3.59 -32.05
N GLU A 479 1.03 -3.87 -32.30
CA GLU A 479 1.52 -4.04 -33.67
C GLU A 479 0.73 -5.18 -34.32
N THR A 480 -0.22 -4.85 -35.18
CA THR A 480 -0.83 -5.81 -36.08
C THR A 480 0.30 -6.39 -36.92
N PRO A 481 0.51 -7.72 -36.94
CA PRO A 481 1.57 -8.33 -37.74
C PRO A 481 1.21 -8.14 -39.21
N ASP A 482 1.75 -7.09 -39.81
CA ASP A 482 1.53 -6.80 -41.22
C ASP A 482 2.31 -7.81 -42.08
N GLU A 483 1.71 -8.17 -43.19
CA GLU A 483 2.03 -9.34 -44.00
C GLU A 483 3.48 -9.38 -44.52
N ARG A 484 4.15 -10.54 -44.34
CA ARG A 484 5.29 -11.18 -45.11
C ARG A 484 6.39 -11.65 -44.14
N GLU A 485 6.95 -12.85 -44.20
CA GLU A 485 7.19 -13.79 -45.30
C GLU A 485 6.92 -15.25 -44.88
N GLU A 486 6.43 -16.06 -45.81
CA GLU A 486 6.32 -17.51 -45.64
C GLU A 486 7.69 -18.17 -45.36
N PRO A 487 7.79 -19.14 -44.44
CA PRO A 487 9.02 -19.89 -44.25
C PRO A 487 9.19 -20.92 -45.38
N PRO A 488 10.39 -21.06 -45.99
CA PRO A 488 10.61 -22.12 -46.95
C PRO A 488 10.70 -23.48 -46.25
N GLU A 489 10.11 -24.47 -46.90
CA GLU A 489 10.01 -25.86 -46.45
C GLU A 489 11.36 -26.53 -46.15
N ALA A 490 11.29 -27.48 -45.21
CA ALA A 490 12.34 -28.42 -44.86
C ALA A 490 12.83 -29.24 -46.07
N GLY A 491 14.16 -29.31 -46.23
CA GLY A 491 14.79 -30.21 -47.19
C GLY A 491 16.30 -30.31 -47.01
N GLU A 492 16.71 -31.50 -46.55
CA GLU A 492 18.02 -32.15 -46.72
C GLU A 492 19.18 -31.75 -45.79
N GLU A 493 19.57 -32.72 -44.94
CA GLU A 493 20.93 -32.82 -44.40
C GLU A 493 21.97 -32.70 -45.54
N PRO A 494 23.13 -32.09 -45.26
CA PRO A 494 24.32 -32.91 -45.39
C PRO A 494 25.39 -32.66 -44.31
N ALA A 495 25.95 -33.79 -43.88
CA ALA A 495 27.38 -34.06 -43.69
C ALA A 495 28.27 -33.01 -42.97
N SER A 496 28.83 -33.47 -41.86
CA SER A 496 30.02 -32.94 -41.20
C SER A 496 31.14 -32.56 -42.18
N PRO A 497 31.90 -31.50 -41.85
CA PRO A 497 33.33 -31.51 -42.08
C PRO A 497 34.08 -31.28 -40.76
N GLU A 498 34.91 -32.26 -40.40
CA GLU A 498 36.15 -31.98 -39.68
C GLU A 498 36.99 -31.06 -40.58
N GLY A 499 37.33 -29.87 -40.08
CA GLY A 499 38.19 -28.91 -40.74
C GLY A 499 38.73 -27.96 -39.68
N GLU A 500 40.02 -28.11 -39.40
CA GLU A 500 40.81 -27.33 -38.45
C GLU A 500 40.68 -25.83 -38.71
N GLU A 501 40.11 -25.08 -37.76
CA GLU A 501 40.31 -23.64 -37.65
C GLU A 501 41.29 -23.36 -36.52
N GLU A 502 42.31 -22.56 -36.86
CA GLU A 502 43.29 -21.99 -35.95
C GLU A 502 42.61 -21.26 -34.78
N PRO A 503 43.22 -21.24 -33.59
CA PRO A 503 42.59 -20.63 -32.43
C PRO A 503 42.36 -19.15 -32.69
N ALA A 504 41.08 -18.75 -32.68
CA ALA A 504 40.72 -17.38 -32.42
C ALA A 504 41.41 -16.96 -31.12
N VAL A 505 42.28 -15.96 -31.25
CA VAL A 505 42.87 -15.21 -30.14
C VAL A 505 41.73 -14.90 -29.15
N PRO A 506 41.86 -15.16 -27.84
CA PRO A 506 40.86 -14.70 -26.90
C PRO A 506 40.87 -13.18 -26.98
N GLY A 507 39.85 -12.62 -27.64
CA GLY A 507 39.52 -11.22 -27.50
C GLY A 507 39.34 -10.99 -26.00
N GLY A 508 40.13 -10.07 -25.44
CA GLY A 508 40.07 -9.79 -24.02
C GLY A 508 38.63 -9.55 -23.62
N GLU A 509 38.21 -10.19 -22.53
CA GLU A 509 36.93 -9.90 -21.87
C GLU A 509 36.82 -8.39 -21.75
N GLU A 510 35.81 -7.81 -22.40
CA GLU A 510 35.45 -6.43 -22.09
C GLU A 510 35.17 -6.38 -20.59
N PRO A 511 35.78 -5.43 -19.85
CA PRO A 511 35.58 -5.35 -18.42
C PRO A 511 34.07 -5.18 -18.13
N PRO A 512 33.57 -5.79 -17.05
CA PRO A 512 32.16 -5.72 -16.71
C PRO A 512 31.69 -4.27 -16.57
N ALA A 513 30.42 -4.01 -16.86
CA ALA A 513 29.82 -2.70 -16.68
C ALA A 513 29.98 -2.25 -15.21
N GLY A 514 30.38 -0.99 -15.00
CA GLY A 514 30.68 -0.46 -13.66
C GLY A 514 32.05 -0.84 -13.10
N ALA A 515 32.97 -1.40 -13.91
CA ALA A 515 34.33 -1.74 -13.44
C ALA A 515 35.01 -0.57 -12.68
N GLY A 516 35.50 -0.85 -11.48
CA GLY A 516 36.06 0.13 -10.55
C GLY A 516 35.07 0.74 -9.56
N ALA A 517 33.76 0.43 -9.66
CA ALA A 517 32.75 0.82 -8.67
C ALA A 517 33.06 0.24 -7.28
N SER A 518 32.60 0.95 -6.25
CA SER A 518 32.72 0.60 -4.84
C SER A 518 31.56 -0.30 -4.43
N ILE A 519 31.85 -1.53 -4.01
CA ILE A 519 30.83 -2.52 -3.61
C ILE A 519 31.00 -2.86 -2.13
N MET A 520 29.92 -2.77 -1.37
CA MET A 520 29.87 -3.24 0.01
C MET A 520 29.22 -4.62 0.09
N VAL A 521 29.92 -5.61 0.65
CA VAL A 521 29.40 -6.97 0.88
C VAL A 521 29.23 -7.21 2.37
N ILE A 522 27.99 -7.38 2.82
CA ILE A 522 27.62 -7.51 4.23
C ILE A 522 27.27 -8.96 4.54
N SER A 523 28.08 -9.58 5.39
CA SER A 523 27.79 -10.87 6.00
C SER A 523 26.76 -10.68 7.10
N LEU A 524 25.56 -11.25 6.93
CA LEU A 524 24.49 -11.20 7.92
C LEU A 524 24.59 -12.36 8.95
N ASP A 525 25.80 -12.83 9.22
CA ASP A 525 26.09 -13.85 10.24
C ASP A 525 25.60 -13.39 11.63
N THR A 526 24.76 -14.22 12.25
CA THR A 526 24.20 -14.02 13.61
C THR A 526 24.82 -14.95 14.66
N GLY A 527 25.80 -15.76 14.29
CA GLY A 527 26.66 -16.59 15.15
C GLY A 527 26.62 -18.08 14.82
N GLU A 528 25.44 -18.69 14.74
CA GLU A 528 25.28 -20.12 14.41
C GLU A 528 24.21 -20.29 13.31
N GLY A 529 24.65 -20.74 12.14
CA GLY A 529 23.77 -21.05 11.01
C GLY A 529 23.10 -22.41 11.17
N ARG A 530 22.04 -22.65 10.40
CA ARG A 530 21.25 -23.89 10.52
C ARG A 530 22.04 -25.14 10.13
N TYR A 531 22.99 -25.01 9.21
CA TYR A 531 23.76 -26.12 8.66
C TYR A 531 25.27 -25.93 8.85
N ASP A 532 25.90 -25.13 7.99
CA ASP A 532 27.34 -24.96 7.89
C ASP A 532 27.85 -23.65 8.54
N SER A 533 26.94 -22.76 8.97
CA SER A 533 27.28 -21.44 9.54
C SER A 533 28.15 -20.62 8.59
N MET A 534 27.72 -20.53 7.33
CA MET A 534 28.44 -19.89 6.24
C MET A 534 27.56 -18.88 5.52
N THR A 535 28.13 -17.70 5.28
CA THR A 535 27.60 -16.72 4.34
C THR A 535 28.38 -16.76 3.02
N GLY A 536 27.88 -16.07 1.99
CA GLY A 536 28.53 -15.98 0.67
C GLY A 536 29.63 -14.92 0.58
N VAL A 537 30.02 -14.28 1.69
CA VAL A 537 30.91 -13.11 1.68
C VAL A 537 32.26 -13.38 0.99
N ASP A 538 32.87 -14.54 1.24
CA ASP A 538 34.16 -14.93 0.64
C ASP A 538 34.04 -15.17 -0.86
N ASP A 539 32.92 -15.75 -1.32
CA ASP A 539 32.67 -15.98 -2.74
C ASP A 539 32.43 -14.66 -3.48
N PHE A 540 31.58 -13.77 -2.94
CA PHE A 540 31.36 -12.45 -3.52
C PHE A 540 32.65 -11.63 -3.56
N GLN A 541 33.41 -11.60 -2.47
CA GLN A 541 34.68 -10.87 -2.44
C GLN A 541 35.64 -11.39 -3.50
N ARG A 542 35.86 -12.71 -3.55
CA ARG A 542 36.79 -13.34 -4.50
C ARG A 542 36.39 -13.14 -5.96
N ILE A 543 35.10 -13.20 -6.28
CA ILE A 543 34.61 -13.03 -7.66
C ILE A 543 34.69 -11.55 -8.10
N LEU A 544 34.42 -10.61 -7.18
CA LEU A 544 34.28 -9.19 -7.52
C LEU A 544 35.59 -8.39 -7.39
N GLU A 545 36.53 -8.81 -6.55
CA GLU A 545 37.79 -8.06 -6.28
C GLU A 545 38.70 -7.90 -7.51
N GLU A 546 38.52 -8.70 -8.56
CA GLU A 546 39.26 -8.58 -9.81
C GLU A 546 38.86 -7.34 -10.62
N HIS A 547 37.59 -6.90 -10.49
CA HIS A 547 37.02 -5.84 -11.34
C HIS A 547 36.46 -4.65 -10.56
N PHE A 548 36.21 -4.78 -9.25
CA PHE A 548 35.53 -3.79 -8.41
C PHE A 548 36.29 -3.52 -7.10
N ALA A 549 36.04 -2.36 -6.49
CA ALA A 549 36.57 -2.03 -5.18
C ALA A 549 35.66 -2.61 -4.08
N VAL A 550 35.97 -3.82 -3.61
CA VAL A 550 35.13 -4.54 -2.64
C VAL A 550 35.53 -4.23 -1.21
N THR A 551 34.55 -3.86 -0.39
CA THR A 551 34.65 -3.76 1.07
C THR A 551 33.72 -4.78 1.71
N THR A 552 34.15 -5.42 2.79
CA THR A 552 33.34 -6.40 3.53
C THR A 552 32.96 -5.88 4.91
N TRP A 553 31.76 -6.25 5.37
CA TRP A 553 31.23 -5.94 6.70
C TRP A 553 30.71 -7.21 7.35
N SER A 554 31.01 -7.43 8.63
CA SER A 554 30.51 -8.59 9.36
C SER A 554 29.53 -8.16 10.45
N LYS A 555 28.25 -8.54 10.35
CA LYS A 555 27.26 -8.23 11.39
C LYS A 555 27.65 -8.83 12.75
N ALA A 556 28.26 -10.02 12.76
CA ALA A 556 28.74 -10.68 13.97
C ALA A 556 29.91 -9.93 14.65
N GLU A 557 30.79 -9.29 13.88
CA GLU A 557 31.98 -8.60 14.42
C GLU A 557 31.76 -7.09 14.63
N ASP A 558 31.12 -6.43 13.67
CA ASP A 558 30.99 -4.98 13.56
C ASP A 558 29.60 -4.46 13.98
N GLY A 559 28.60 -5.36 14.09
CA GLY A 559 27.21 -5.01 14.37
C GLY A 559 26.42 -4.60 13.13
N THR A 560 25.21 -4.07 13.30
CA THR A 560 24.36 -3.63 12.17
C THR A 560 24.88 -2.29 11.60
N PRO A 561 25.19 -2.23 10.29
CA PRO A 561 25.65 -1.00 9.64
C PRO A 561 24.57 0.08 9.66
N GLN A 562 24.97 1.35 9.61
CA GLN A 562 24.05 2.49 9.44
C GLN A 562 24.04 2.95 7.98
N VAL A 563 22.99 3.68 7.56
CA VAL A 563 22.90 4.28 6.21
C VAL A 563 24.17 5.07 5.86
N ALA A 564 24.74 5.75 6.85
CA ALA A 564 25.96 6.54 6.70
C ALA A 564 27.19 5.73 6.27
N ASP A 565 27.23 4.45 6.65
CA ASP A 565 28.33 3.53 6.33
C ASP A 565 28.18 2.92 4.94
N LEU A 566 26.97 2.95 4.38
CA LEU A 566 26.62 2.27 3.12
C LEU A 566 26.51 3.23 1.93
N ARG A 567 26.15 4.50 2.15
CA ARG A 567 25.89 5.48 1.09
C ARG A 567 27.08 5.86 0.20
N ASP A 568 28.30 5.57 0.62
CA ASP A 568 29.53 5.85 -0.15
C ASP A 568 29.87 4.69 -1.12
N HIS A 569 29.00 3.69 -1.22
CA HIS A 569 29.14 2.53 -2.11
C HIS A 569 28.11 2.60 -3.24
N ASP A 570 28.52 2.18 -4.43
CA ASP A 570 27.70 2.17 -5.65
C ASP A 570 26.75 0.95 -5.70
N LEU A 571 26.99 -0.07 -4.87
CA LEU A 571 26.17 -1.28 -4.74
C LEU A 571 26.37 -1.89 -3.35
N VAL A 572 25.27 -2.39 -2.78
CA VAL A 572 25.30 -3.15 -1.51
C VAL A 572 24.81 -4.57 -1.74
N ILE A 573 25.58 -5.55 -1.26
CA ILE A 573 25.25 -6.99 -1.33
C ILE A 573 25.08 -7.50 0.09
N TRP A 574 23.92 -8.05 0.44
CA TRP A 574 23.69 -8.73 1.71
C TRP A 574 23.66 -10.23 1.50
N THR A 575 24.47 -10.94 2.30
CA THR A 575 24.55 -12.40 2.22
C THR A 575 24.24 -13.03 3.57
N ALA A 576 23.03 -13.61 3.64
CA ALA A 576 22.49 -14.31 4.81
C ALA A 576 22.99 -15.76 4.91
N GLY A 577 23.42 -16.38 3.80
CA GLY A 577 23.93 -17.74 3.87
C GLY A 577 22.89 -18.73 4.39
N ASP A 578 23.26 -19.55 5.36
CA ASP A 578 22.37 -20.51 6.04
C ASP A 578 21.90 -20.05 7.43
N PHE A 579 21.99 -18.76 7.73
CA PHE A 579 21.59 -18.21 9.03
C PHE A 579 20.09 -17.88 9.04
N PRO A 580 19.28 -18.56 9.89
CA PRO A 580 17.88 -18.19 10.05
C PRO A 580 17.78 -16.80 10.69
N ASP A 581 16.74 -16.04 10.35
CA ASP A 581 16.45 -14.71 10.88
C ASP A 581 17.57 -13.66 10.67
N ALA A 582 18.45 -13.89 9.68
CA ALA A 582 19.57 -12.99 9.37
C ALA A 582 19.11 -11.62 8.84
N PHE A 583 17.96 -11.61 8.14
CA PHE A 583 17.33 -10.46 7.52
C PHE A 583 16.05 -10.10 8.29
N GLY A 584 16.13 -9.17 9.24
CA GLY A 584 15.02 -8.76 10.11
C GLY A 584 14.50 -7.35 9.85
N GLU A 585 13.81 -6.76 10.83
CA GLU A 585 13.24 -5.40 10.76
C GLU A 585 14.32 -4.32 10.52
N ALA A 586 15.48 -4.46 11.16
CA ALA A 586 16.59 -3.52 11.01
C ALA A 586 17.18 -3.53 9.60
N GLU A 587 17.36 -4.72 9.02
CA GLU A 587 17.80 -4.90 7.64
C GLU A 587 16.72 -4.39 6.67
N SER A 588 15.45 -4.70 6.90
CA SER A 588 14.34 -4.21 6.06
C SER A 588 14.26 -2.68 6.03
N GLY A 589 14.40 -2.02 7.19
CA GLY A 589 14.44 -0.56 7.26
C GLY A 589 15.66 0.05 6.57
N LEU A 590 16.81 -0.63 6.60
CA LEU A 590 18.02 -0.19 5.91
C LEU A 590 17.91 -0.39 4.40
N LEU A 591 17.26 -1.47 3.93
CA LEU A 591 17.00 -1.73 2.52
C LEU A 591 16.13 -0.61 1.95
N PHE A 592 15.05 -0.26 2.65
CA PHE A 592 14.19 0.86 2.28
C PHE A 592 14.95 2.19 2.22
N ALA A 593 15.83 2.45 3.18
CA ALA A 593 16.66 3.66 3.16
C ALA A 593 17.65 3.69 1.98
N LEU A 594 18.21 2.55 1.56
CA LEU A 594 19.10 2.46 0.40
C LEU A 594 18.34 2.64 -0.92
N MET A 595 17.11 2.12 -1.01
CA MET A 595 16.24 2.35 -2.17
C MET A 595 15.94 3.84 -2.36
N LEU A 596 15.66 4.58 -1.26
CA LEU A 596 15.45 6.03 -1.32
C LEU A 596 16.71 6.82 -1.75
N GLU A 597 17.89 6.27 -1.53
CA GLU A 597 19.17 6.85 -1.98
C GLU A 597 19.58 6.36 -3.38
N GLU A 598 18.70 5.61 -4.07
CA GLU A 598 18.91 5.02 -5.40
C GLU A 598 20.13 4.07 -5.46
N ILE A 599 20.50 3.46 -4.32
CA ILE A 599 21.62 2.52 -4.24
C ILE A 599 21.09 1.12 -4.51
N PRO A 600 21.55 0.44 -5.57
CA PRO A 600 21.12 -0.93 -5.88
C PRO A 600 21.47 -1.90 -4.75
N VAL A 601 20.59 -2.89 -4.50
CA VAL A 601 20.79 -3.89 -3.44
C VAL A 601 20.57 -5.32 -3.92
N LEU A 602 21.53 -6.22 -3.64
CA LEU A 602 21.39 -7.66 -3.86
C LEU A 602 21.24 -8.36 -2.50
N VAL A 603 20.19 -9.14 -2.34
CA VAL A 603 19.95 -9.97 -1.15
C VAL A 603 20.10 -11.44 -1.51
N SER A 604 20.98 -12.18 -0.84
CA SER A 604 21.25 -13.59 -1.14
C SER A 604 21.34 -14.48 0.11
N GLY A 605 20.67 -15.63 0.08
CA GLY A 605 20.75 -16.61 1.16
C GLY A 605 19.60 -17.63 1.14
N ALA A 606 19.68 -18.60 2.05
CA ALA A 606 18.63 -19.59 2.26
C ALA A 606 17.38 -18.99 2.94
N TYR A 607 17.60 -17.93 3.74
CA TYR A 607 16.58 -17.26 4.55
C TYR A 607 16.67 -15.75 4.33
N ILE A 608 15.92 -15.23 3.35
CA ILE A 608 16.03 -13.83 2.90
C ILE A 608 14.70 -13.07 2.92
N GLY A 609 13.60 -13.71 3.32
CA GLY A 609 12.29 -13.09 3.40
C GLY A 609 11.43 -13.69 4.50
N SER A 610 10.20 -13.20 4.64
CA SER A 610 9.19 -13.78 5.52
C SER A 610 8.41 -14.87 4.80
N ALA A 611 9.08 -15.94 4.38
CA ALA A 611 8.40 -17.05 3.71
C ALA A 611 7.64 -17.93 4.70
N ASP A 612 6.37 -18.22 4.38
CA ASP A 612 5.52 -19.12 5.18
C ASP A 612 5.94 -20.59 5.08
N GLU A 613 6.66 -20.95 4.01
CA GLU A 613 7.12 -22.30 3.73
C GLU A 613 8.63 -22.34 3.44
N GLN A 614 9.28 -23.41 3.90
CA GLN A 614 10.66 -23.75 3.59
C GLN A 614 10.68 -25.18 3.03
N ALA A 615 11.38 -25.37 1.91
CA ALA A 615 11.45 -26.67 1.26
C ALA A 615 12.84 -26.93 0.69
N VAL A 616 13.18 -28.20 0.43
CA VAL A 616 14.53 -28.55 -0.04
C VAL A 616 14.75 -28.07 -1.49
N GLN A 617 15.80 -27.28 -1.72
CA GLN A 617 16.21 -26.87 -3.06
C GLN A 617 17.52 -27.53 -3.47
N ARG A 618 17.54 -28.09 -4.69
CA ARG A 618 18.67 -28.89 -5.23
C ARG A 618 19.22 -28.35 -6.54
N ASP A 619 18.45 -27.55 -7.24
CA ASP A 619 18.78 -27.02 -8.56
C ASP A 619 18.02 -25.73 -8.86
N LEU A 620 18.54 -24.97 -9.81
CA LEU A 620 17.88 -23.83 -10.44
C LEU A 620 17.53 -24.19 -11.88
N GLN A 621 16.52 -23.55 -12.42
CA GLN A 621 16.18 -23.60 -13.84
C GLN A 621 16.03 -22.18 -14.39
N VAL A 622 16.60 -21.94 -15.56
CA VAL A 622 16.46 -20.66 -16.28
C VAL A 622 15.05 -20.52 -16.83
N GLU A 623 14.32 -19.54 -16.29
CA GLU A 623 12.96 -19.19 -16.72
C GLU A 623 13.03 -18.16 -17.84
N ASP A 624 13.69 -17.02 -17.60
CA ASP A 624 13.95 -15.99 -18.61
C ASP A 624 15.43 -15.96 -19.00
N ALA A 625 15.75 -16.59 -20.14
CA ALA A 625 17.10 -16.56 -20.72
C ALA A 625 17.41 -15.28 -21.49
N SER A 626 16.42 -14.42 -21.73
CA SER A 626 16.61 -13.12 -22.39
C SER A 626 17.08 -12.05 -21.40
N HIS A 627 16.77 -12.20 -20.11
CA HIS A 627 17.20 -11.29 -19.07
C HIS A 627 18.74 -11.20 -18.97
N PRO A 628 19.34 -10.01 -18.79
CA PRO A 628 20.80 -9.84 -18.68
C PRO A 628 21.46 -10.68 -17.58
N LEU A 629 20.77 -10.95 -16.47
CA LEU A 629 21.28 -11.82 -15.40
C LEU A 629 21.50 -13.27 -15.88
N ALA A 630 20.68 -13.74 -16.81
CA ALA A 630 20.77 -15.07 -17.40
C ALA A 630 21.76 -15.15 -18.59
N GLN A 631 22.49 -14.07 -18.90
CA GLN A 631 23.41 -14.05 -20.04
C GLN A 631 24.45 -15.18 -19.97
N GLY A 632 24.48 -16.01 -21.01
CA GLY A 632 25.38 -17.16 -21.10
C GLY A 632 24.84 -18.45 -20.44
N PHE A 633 23.64 -18.44 -19.89
CA PHE A 633 22.87 -19.65 -19.59
C PHE A 633 21.89 -19.96 -20.74
N GLY A 634 21.61 -21.24 -20.97
CA GLY A 634 20.65 -21.69 -21.96
C GLY A 634 19.20 -21.57 -21.46
N ALA A 635 18.25 -21.37 -22.37
CA ALA A 635 16.82 -21.42 -22.04
C ALA A 635 16.43 -22.78 -21.43
N GLY A 636 15.84 -22.76 -20.24
CA GLY A 636 15.50 -23.96 -19.48
C GLY A 636 16.70 -24.75 -18.96
N GLU A 637 17.92 -24.20 -18.99
CA GLU A 637 19.11 -24.86 -18.43
C GLU A 637 18.90 -25.13 -16.93
N VAL A 638 19.22 -26.34 -16.51
CA VAL A 638 19.14 -26.75 -15.09
C VAL A 638 20.53 -26.71 -14.48
N ILE A 639 20.70 -25.91 -13.44
CA ILE A 639 21.96 -25.71 -12.72
C ILE A 639 21.87 -26.45 -11.38
N PRO A 640 22.54 -27.62 -11.23
CA PRO A 640 22.50 -28.37 -9.98
C PRO A 640 23.35 -27.70 -8.90
N PHE A 641 22.87 -27.72 -7.66
CA PHE A 641 23.66 -27.31 -6.51
C PHE A 641 24.80 -28.30 -6.25
N VAL A 642 25.94 -27.77 -5.81
CA VAL A 642 27.03 -28.59 -5.28
C VAL A 642 26.67 -29.11 -3.90
N GLU A 643 27.27 -30.23 -3.50
CA GLU A 643 27.08 -30.78 -2.15
C GLU A 643 27.59 -29.78 -1.10
N ALA A 644 26.73 -29.40 -0.16
CA ALA A 644 27.10 -28.53 0.95
C ALA A 644 28.23 -29.18 1.79
N PRO A 645 29.10 -28.40 2.47
CA PRO A 645 30.21 -28.96 3.25
C PRO A 645 29.78 -29.98 4.31
N SER A 646 28.61 -29.80 4.92
CA SER A 646 27.99 -30.73 5.88
C SER A 646 27.42 -32.00 5.25
N GLY A 647 27.21 -32.02 3.92
CA GLY A 647 26.45 -33.05 3.21
C GLY A 647 24.94 -32.97 3.43
N SER A 648 24.44 -31.88 4.05
CA SER A 648 23.01 -31.66 4.27
C SER A 648 22.34 -31.12 3.02
N GLU A 649 21.07 -31.48 2.82
CA GLU A 649 20.20 -30.78 1.87
C GLU A 649 19.60 -29.55 2.57
N TYR A 650 19.70 -28.38 1.93
CA TYR A 650 19.25 -27.13 2.53
C TYR A 650 17.75 -26.92 2.29
N GLU A 651 17.01 -26.73 3.38
CA GLU A 651 15.66 -26.18 3.34
C GLU A 651 15.78 -24.67 3.19
N ILE A 652 15.27 -24.16 2.07
CA ILE A 652 15.37 -22.76 1.64
C ILE A 652 13.94 -22.20 1.56
N ASP A 653 13.80 -20.93 1.90
CA ASP A 653 12.54 -20.17 1.81
C ASP A 653 11.90 -20.34 0.42
N VAL A 654 10.60 -20.61 0.40
CA VAL A 654 9.81 -20.73 -0.82
C VAL A 654 9.23 -19.35 -1.14
N LEU A 655 9.85 -18.64 -2.10
CA LEU A 655 9.53 -17.24 -2.40
C LEU A 655 8.30 -17.12 -3.32
N THR A 656 7.13 -17.54 -2.86
CA THR A 656 5.87 -17.43 -3.64
C THR A 656 5.42 -15.99 -3.84
N ASP A 657 5.81 -15.09 -2.94
CA ASP A 657 5.38 -13.69 -2.98
C ASP A 657 6.14 -12.90 -4.05
N LEU A 658 7.25 -13.41 -4.57
CA LEU A 658 8.01 -12.83 -5.69
C LEU A 658 7.54 -13.33 -7.06
N ALA A 659 6.30 -13.81 -7.14
CA ALA A 659 5.64 -14.21 -8.38
C ALA A 659 4.47 -13.27 -8.70
N ASP A 660 4.65 -11.99 -8.39
CA ASP A 660 3.74 -10.89 -8.70
C ASP A 660 4.18 -10.13 -9.96
N ASP A 661 3.33 -9.23 -10.44
CA ASP A 661 3.59 -8.47 -11.67
C ASP A 661 4.67 -7.36 -11.48
N GLU A 662 5.16 -7.17 -10.25
CA GLU A 662 6.19 -6.17 -9.89
C GLU A 662 7.62 -6.73 -9.95
N THR A 663 7.78 -8.05 -10.16
CA THR A 663 9.09 -8.72 -10.17
C THR A 663 9.34 -9.59 -11.40
N ASP A 664 10.49 -9.38 -12.05
CA ASP A 664 10.95 -10.21 -13.16
C ASP A 664 11.65 -11.48 -12.62
N VAL A 665 11.03 -12.64 -12.85
CA VAL A 665 11.57 -13.93 -12.41
C VAL A 665 12.57 -14.49 -13.43
N VAL A 666 13.86 -14.49 -13.05
CA VAL A 666 14.96 -14.92 -13.94
C VAL A 666 15.27 -16.40 -13.80
N LEU A 667 15.32 -16.90 -12.56
CA LEU A 667 15.57 -18.32 -12.26
C LEU A 667 14.47 -18.82 -11.31
N VAL A 668 13.96 -20.00 -11.60
CA VAL A 668 13.03 -20.73 -10.74
C VAL A 668 13.71 -21.94 -10.10
N ARG A 669 13.06 -22.52 -9.09
CA ARG A 669 13.46 -23.79 -8.50
C ARG A 669 13.38 -24.89 -9.56
N GLY A 670 14.49 -25.59 -9.79
CA GLY A 670 14.59 -26.59 -10.84
C GLY A 670 13.77 -27.85 -10.57
N PRO A 671 13.72 -28.79 -11.52
CA PRO A 671 12.88 -29.98 -11.46
C PRO A 671 13.30 -31.01 -10.39
N GLY A 672 14.53 -30.93 -9.87
CA GLY A 672 15.01 -31.75 -8.75
C GLY A 672 14.67 -31.18 -7.37
N SER A 673 14.17 -29.95 -7.32
CA SER A 673 13.82 -29.24 -6.09
C SER A 673 12.37 -29.52 -5.66
N GLU A 674 12.12 -29.42 -4.35
CA GLU A 674 10.75 -29.28 -3.86
C GLU A 674 10.20 -27.90 -4.27
N ALA A 675 8.88 -27.79 -4.43
CA ALA A 675 8.21 -26.60 -5.00
C ALA A 675 8.85 -26.10 -6.32
N SER A 676 9.13 -27.04 -7.25
CA SER A 676 9.66 -26.72 -8.58
C SER A 676 8.78 -25.71 -9.32
N GLY A 677 9.43 -24.77 -10.02
CA GLY A 677 8.77 -23.68 -10.76
C GLY A 677 8.51 -22.41 -9.94
N VAL A 678 8.70 -22.44 -8.62
CA VAL A 678 8.63 -21.21 -7.79
C VAL A 678 9.87 -20.34 -8.01
N PRO A 679 9.77 -19.00 -7.96
CA PRO A 679 10.92 -18.10 -8.06
C PRO A 679 12.05 -18.44 -7.10
N SER A 680 13.29 -18.25 -7.57
CA SER A 680 14.50 -18.41 -6.76
C SER A 680 15.54 -17.33 -7.05
N LEU A 681 15.49 -16.70 -8.22
CA LEU A 681 16.12 -15.41 -8.51
C LEU A 681 15.09 -14.50 -9.16
N ALA A 682 14.74 -13.41 -8.49
CA ALA A 682 13.80 -12.41 -8.98
C ALA A 682 14.42 -11.01 -8.90
N VAL A 683 13.97 -10.13 -9.79
CA VAL A 683 14.46 -8.76 -9.93
C VAL A 683 13.29 -7.82 -9.76
N MET A 684 13.43 -6.84 -8.87
CA MET A 684 12.53 -5.71 -8.77
C MET A 684 13.28 -4.50 -9.33
N SER A 685 12.74 -3.91 -10.40
CA SER A 685 13.30 -2.67 -10.95
C SER A 685 12.22 -1.69 -11.32
N ASP A 686 12.43 -0.44 -10.95
CA ASP A 686 11.57 0.68 -11.33
C ASP A 686 12.41 1.70 -12.09
N ALA A 687 12.04 1.92 -13.36
CA ALA A 687 12.74 2.86 -14.24
C ALA A 687 12.55 4.33 -13.81
N VAL A 688 11.47 4.66 -13.09
CA VAL A 688 11.14 6.01 -12.62
C VAL A 688 11.97 6.38 -11.40
N SER A 689 12.03 5.50 -10.39
CA SER A 689 12.86 5.71 -9.20
C SER A 689 14.31 5.25 -9.37
N ASN A 690 14.67 4.66 -10.52
CA ASN A 690 15.96 4.03 -10.78
C ASN A 690 16.34 2.97 -9.71
N THR A 691 15.33 2.44 -9.00
CA THR A 691 15.50 1.44 -7.94
C THR A 691 15.78 0.09 -8.57
N ARG A 692 16.78 -0.63 -8.05
CA ARG A 692 17.10 -2.00 -8.47
C ARG A 692 17.42 -2.88 -7.29
N VAL A 693 16.58 -3.89 -7.07
CA VAL A 693 16.78 -4.89 -6.04
C VAL A 693 16.77 -6.28 -6.66
N VAL A 694 17.74 -7.11 -6.29
CA VAL A 694 17.81 -8.50 -6.74
C VAL A 694 17.67 -9.41 -5.53
N PHE A 695 16.73 -10.36 -5.60
CA PHE A 695 16.50 -11.36 -4.56
C PHE A 695 16.96 -12.72 -5.05
N ALA A 696 18.01 -13.25 -4.43
CA ALA A 696 18.54 -14.59 -4.68
C ALA A 696 18.21 -15.51 -3.48
N GLY A 697 17.10 -16.23 -3.58
CA GLY A 697 16.62 -17.20 -2.59
C GLY A 697 17.45 -18.48 -2.58
N PHE A 698 18.77 -18.36 -2.53
CA PHE A 698 19.71 -19.45 -2.30
C PHE A 698 21.09 -18.86 -1.94
N PRO A 699 21.88 -19.55 -1.11
CA PRO A 699 23.27 -19.18 -0.89
C PRO A 699 24.11 -19.40 -2.15
N ILE A 700 24.83 -18.36 -2.60
CA ILE A 700 25.62 -18.41 -3.84
C ILE A 700 26.70 -19.52 -3.83
N TYR A 701 27.19 -19.91 -2.64
CA TYR A 701 28.21 -20.95 -2.50
C TYR A 701 27.72 -22.35 -2.88
N LEU A 702 26.41 -22.56 -2.97
CA LEU A 702 25.80 -23.80 -3.46
C LEU A 702 25.87 -23.91 -4.99
N LEU A 703 26.22 -22.87 -5.72
CA LEU A 703 26.39 -22.94 -7.17
C LEU A 703 27.74 -23.53 -7.58
N PRO A 704 27.79 -24.29 -8.70
CA PRO A 704 29.05 -24.73 -9.28
C PRO A 704 29.83 -23.53 -9.83
N GLU A 705 31.15 -23.54 -9.68
CA GLU A 705 32.03 -22.38 -9.92
C GLU A 705 31.80 -21.63 -11.25
N PRO A 706 31.63 -22.29 -12.41
CA PRO A 706 31.36 -21.57 -13.66
C PRO A 706 30.03 -20.82 -13.67
N ALA A 707 28.99 -21.40 -13.07
CA ALA A 707 27.68 -20.77 -12.96
C ALA A 707 27.69 -19.66 -11.90
N LYS A 708 28.37 -19.91 -10.77
CA LYS A 708 28.54 -18.97 -9.66
C LYS A 708 29.15 -17.65 -10.14
N SER A 709 30.34 -17.72 -10.74
CA SER A 709 31.07 -16.53 -11.19
C SER A 709 30.31 -15.78 -12.27
N ARG A 710 29.70 -16.51 -13.23
CA ARG A 710 28.89 -15.92 -14.29
C ARG A 710 27.69 -15.16 -13.72
N LEU A 711 26.90 -15.81 -12.86
CA LEU A 711 25.69 -15.21 -12.31
C LEU A 711 26.00 -13.96 -11.50
N VAL A 712 27.02 -14.02 -10.63
CA VAL A 712 27.46 -12.88 -9.82
C VAL A 712 27.90 -11.71 -10.70
N LEU A 713 28.73 -11.95 -11.72
CA LEU A 713 29.21 -10.89 -12.60
C LEU A 713 28.10 -10.29 -13.46
N ASN A 714 27.19 -11.11 -14.00
CA ASN A 714 26.03 -10.62 -14.76
C ASN A 714 25.13 -9.75 -13.88
N THR A 715 24.86 -10.20 -12.65
CA THR A 715 24.01 -9.49 -11.68
C THR A 715 24.61 -8.13 -11.35
N VAL A 716 25.87 -8.09 -10.92
CA VAL A 716 26.55 -6.83 -10.56
C VAL A 716 26.67 -5.88 -11.76
N SER A 717 27.00 -6.41 -12.94
CA SER A 717 27.11 -5.60 -14.16
C SER A 717 25.77 -4.96 -14.54
N TRP A 718 24.69 -5.73 -14.46
CA TRP A 718 23.34 -5.21 -14.72
C TRP A 718 22.95 -4.16 -13.69
N MET A 719 23.14 -4.43 -12.39
CA MET A 719 22.80 -3.49 -11.32
C MET A 719 23.56 -2.15 -11.45
N LEU A 720 24.82 -2.18 -11.88
CA LEU A 720 25.66 -0.99 -12.07
C LEU A 720 25.58 -0.35 -13.47
N SER A 721 24.81 -0.93 -14.39
CA SER A 721 24.62 -0.34 -15.73
C SER A 721 23.70 0.88 -15.66
N PRO A 722 24.01 2.03 -16.27
CA PRO A 722 23.06 3.15 -16.32
C PRO A 722 21.75 2.67 -16.97
N GLY A 723 20.60 3.04 -16.39
CA GLY A 723 19.28 2.69 -16.93
C GLY A 723 19.22 2.97 -18.41
N GLN A 724 19.04 1.92 -19.22
CA GLN A 724 18.61 2.09 -20.60
C GLN A 724 17.13 2.49 -20.50
N GLY A 725 16.90 3.81 -20.47
CA GLY A 725 15.58 4.38 -20.66
C GLY A 725 15.17 4.43 -22.11
#